data_AF-A0A1J4JB53-F1
#
_entry.id   AF-A0A1J4JB53-F1
#
_cell.length_a   1.000
_cell.length_b   1.000
_cell.length_c   1.000
_cell.angle_alpha   90.00
_cell.angle_beta   90.00
_cell.angle_gamma   90.00
#
_symmetry.space_group_name_H-M   'P 1'
#
loop_
_entity.id
_entity.type
_entity.pdbx_description
1 polymer ?
#
loop_
_entity_poly.entity_id
_entity_poly.type
_entity_poly.pdbx_seq_one_letter_code
_entity_poly.pdbx_strand_id
1 'polypeptide(L)'
;MLCVSHPLALALKQAYEGQYQPQQLIQILSSIEADLDQYDLSNIPLDFISSLIHNLYLVNNTSVRGYLLRLIASIENEAPTSIIEAFHFDKLIAFSFDHRLQEQQPKDEEKISAIRNVSLLLKIRKRIPESILRALIAYQTQNKGMKPLIITFLCESAMFNPQQLLSIPEIGQLIIDDLIEKGNSNVCGLINYAIEKGHKYVHQKSLIPHLITPFATFQPTENLNDLENPINAVCNILQTWPGLLHCGFRLGLIKDLINCLPHNLDAIVLIFKKLLVLDNQTTIFDSYSGLLLFGMTKYGLINKLHTVAQTNVATSSFLNSLLPFLTMDENSVDLMPTASHTSKLLKQKSDSMAFHLSRNDPKAQSITTVKEFTLESNILKWNWGGILKLLTVILPHNEIEAKMPESIALYRKLLGYYASDDFISKTSTDTKESLIALIRILTSGHCSSDDLYNNKNFAAKLKKAAEKINQNEEPLWSLYKSMTILMKTENGTKYLQRYKIADTLKAIGESCTDTNLVTEVLDHIDIIEDNCIGKQIVISLLNSSNQEIHKIAVNKIKSYQNTSINFPVDVFQKVVIPYTKEANASENSLKLFVDLVTHDSKCLDIAVVNKELFTLIQNSSRFVYSLLFSRDIGFEIGNIEYELNWWLECGIDKYVKEYDKALLEHSVIPPHLFGQLCKTEKGRVIAETHLKSIRDRMDTKKKLVESRGAMLALAHYGSIPSTNVTKSLAKIKVLEKMFKYAISSTSLMYKGTFLAALSMMTQSRYLSDKLEEYSWQIFRFGSHTAVLPFDLFDFIGYLEPASMTLQQFSNSFHSNIMLNETDDKKNDLEKIIKSLLQLSSPITQKQARADLQQIFQTKSDLFIKPELALTAHEMLSKFTINPDNRFIISKLFFKTPLVKYESPEIDQEAFAIIKSKLFHVLETINPITISDVVLKKYPLKELKTAKIYKNCPEVYLSDEDFKLATGKERKDFYNLSEEEMNKIRESILS
;
A
#
# COMPACT_ATOMS: atom_id res chain seq x y z
N MET A 1 -10.45 36.76 -46.09
CA MET A 1 -10.25 35.43 -45.48
C MET A 1 -8.85 34.97 -45.84
N LEU A 2 -8.13 34.29 -44.95
CA LEU A 2 -6.82 33.73 -45.27
C LEU A 2 -7.02 32.51 -46.18
N CYS A 3 -6.39 32.51 -47.35
CA CYS A 3 -6.37 31.37 -48.27
C CYS A 3 -5.67 30.19 -47.59
N VAL A 4 -6.33 29.02 -47.52
CA VAL A 4 -5.78 27.84 -46.84
C VAL A 4 -4.79 27.12 -47.74
N SER A 5 -3.51 27.12 -47.36
CA SER A 5 -2.42 26.43 -48.08
C SER A 5 -1.74 25.32 -47.27
N HIS A 6 -2.17 25.10 -46.02
CA HIS A 6 -1.51 24.14 -45.12
C HIS A 6 -1.63 22.68 -45.64
N PRO A 7 -0.52 21.94 -45.86
CA PRO A 7 -0.54 20.61 -46.48
C PRO A 7 -1.48 19.60 -45.81
N LEU A 8 -1.48 19.53 -44.47
CA LEU A 8 -2.39 18.67 -43.70
C LEU A 8 -3.87 18.96 -44.01
N ALA A 9 -4.26 20.22 -44.04
CA ALA A 9 -5.64 20.63 -44.29
C ALA A 9 -6.08 20.27 -45.72
N LEU A 10 -5.19 20.47 -46.69
CA LEU A 10 -5.42 20.11 -48.09
C LEU A 10 -5.49 18.59 -48.30
N ALA A 11 -4.66 17.81 -47.60
CA ALA A 11 -4.68 16.36 -47.66
C ALA A 11 -5.98 15.78 -47.07
N LEU A 12 -6.44 16.30 -45.93
CA LEU A 12 -7.73 15.93 -45.33
C LEU A 12 -8.91 16.35 -46.20
N LYS A 13 -8.85 17.53 -46.82
CA LYS A 13 -9.86 17.98 -47.78
C LYS A 13 -9.98 16.99 -48.92
N GLN A 14 -8.85 16.56 -49.50
CA GLN A 14 -8.86 15.57 -50.56
C GLN A 14 -9.38 14.21 -50.08
N ALA A 15 -9.00 13.77 -48.87
CA ALA A 15 -9.53 12.53 -48.29
C ALA A 15 -11.06 12.57 -48.17
N TYR A 16 -11.64 13.72 -47.81
CA TYR A 16 -13.08 13.91 -47.71
C TYR A 16 -13.78 14.00 -49.08
N GLU A 17 -13.31 14.86 -49.98
CA GLU A 17 -13.95 15.11 -51.27
C GLU A 17 -13.72 13.99 -52.30
N GLY A 18 -12.65 13.21 -52.15
CA GLY A 18 -12.20 12.22 -53.14
C GLY A 18 -13.05 10.95 -53.22
N GLN A 19 -14.08 10.79 -52.39
CA GLN A 19 -15.01 9.63 -52.37
C GLN A 19 -14.31 8.26 -52.38
N TYR A 20 -13.19 8.16 -51.65
CA TYR A 20 -12.36 6.97 -51.61
C TYR A 20 -13.04 5.79 -50.89
N GLN A 21 -12.70 4.57 -51.31
CA GLN A 21 -13.09 3.37 -50.57
C GLN A 21 -12.38 3.33 -49.20
N PRO A 22 -12.96 2.66 -48.17
CA PRO A 22 -12.39 2.66 -46.82
C PRO A 22 -10.91 2.24 -46.74
N GLN A 23 -10.47 1.27 -47.53
CA GLN A 23 -9.06 0.84 -47.57
C GLN A 23 -8.13 1.92 -48.13
N GLN A 24 -8.57 2.67 -49.15
CA GLN A 24 -7.83 3.78 -49.72
C GLN A 24 -7.76 4.95 -48.72
N LEU A 25 -8.87 5.23 -48.01
CA LEU A 25 -8.87 6.22 -46.93
C LEU A 25 -7.90 5.87 -45.81
N ILE A 26 -7.83 4.59 -45.42
CA ILE A 26 -6.85 4.11 -44.43
C ILE A 26 -5.43 4.39 -44.90
N GLN A 27 -5.12 4.08 -46.16
CA GLN A 27 -3.79 4.32 -46.72
C GLN A 27 -3.46 5.81 -46.73
N ILE A 28 -4.38 6.66 -47.19
CA ILE A 28 -4.21 8.13 -47.16
C ILE A 28 -3.99 8.63 -45.75
N LEU A 29 -4.85 8.27 -44.80
CA LEU A 29 -4.76 8.72 -43.41
C LEU A 29 -3.51 8.20 -42.72
N SER A 30 -3.03 7.00 -43.07
CA SER A 30 -1.76 6.47 -42.56
C SER A 30 -0.55 7.25 -43.07
N SER A 31 -0.57 7.68 -44.33
CA SER A 31 0.47 8.55 -44.89
C SER A 31 0.42 9.95 -44.30
N ILE A 32 -0.79 10.48 -44.05
CA ILE A 32 -0.96 11.76 -43.33
C ILE A 32 -0.38 11.65 -41.92
N GLU A 33 -0.71 10.58 -41.18
CA GLU A 33 -0.20 10.36 -39.82
C GLU A 33 1.32 10.28 -39.79
N ALA A 34 1.94 9.61 -40.76
CA ALA A 34 3.39 9.48 -40.86
C ALA A 34 4.12 10.81 -41.17
N ASP A 35 3.43 11.78 -41.76
CA ASP A 35 3.98 13.10 -42.07
C ASP A 35 3.76 14.16 -40.98
N LEU A 36 3.10 13.81 -39.86
CA LEU A 36 2.74 14.80 -38.86
C LEU A 36 3.93 15.56 -38.28
N ASP A 37 5.06 14.89 -38.09
CA ASP A 37 6.30 15.48 -37.60
C ASP A 37 6.93 16.48 -38.59
N GLN A 38 6.50 16.47 -39.84
CA GLN A 38 6.98 17.37 -40.90
C GLN A 38 6.10 18.60 -41.08
N TYR A 39 4.91 18.64 -40.47
CA TYR A 39 3.99 19.76 -40.55
C TYR A 39 4.20 20.76 -39.42
N ASP A 40 4.00 22.05 -39.70
CA ASP A 40 3.96 23.09 -38.67
C ASP A 40 2.60 23.07 -37.97
N LEU A 41 2.47 22.22 -36.96
CA LEU A 41 1.25 22.06 -36.17
C LEU A 41 0.93 23.29 -35.29
N SER A 42 1.80 24.31 -35.23
CA SER A 42 1.55 25.52 -34.44
C SER A 42 0.62 26.51 -35.13
N ASN A 43 0.53 26.48 -36.47
CA ASN A 43 -0.22 27.45 -37.28
C ASN A 43 -1.22 26.78 -38.24
N ILE A 44 -1.84 25.69 -37.80
CA ILE A 44 -2.84 24.97 -38.60
C ILE A 44 -4.22 25.65 -38.56
N PRO A 45 -4.98 25.63 -39.66
CA PRO A 45 -6.35 26.15 -39.71
C PRO A 45 -7.33 25.18 -39.03
N LEU A 46 -7.35 25.20 -37.69
CA LEU A 46 -8.09 24.23 -36.86
C LEU A 46 -9.60 24.21 -37.11
N ASP A 47 -10.24 25.36 -37.38
CA ASP A 47 -11.68 25.41 -37.70
C ASP A 47 -12.00 24.54 -38.93
N PHE A 48 -11.18 24.67 -39.97
CA PHE A 48 -11.34 23.93 -41.21
C PHE A 48 -11.00 22.45 -41.03
N ILE A 49 -9.87 22.14 -40.39
CA ILE A 49 -9.46 20.76 -40.10
C ILE A 49 -10.50 20.05 -39.23
N SER A 50 -11.04 20.73 -38.21
CA SER A 50 -12.08 20.19 -37.34
C SER A 50 -13.31 19.78 -38.15
N SER A 51 -13.82 20.68 -39.01
CA SER A 51 -14.97 20.37 -39.86
C SER A 51 -14.72 19.12 -40.72
N LEU A 52 -13.53 18.97 -41.32
CA LEU A 52 -13.16 17.80 -42.12
C LEU A 52 -13.09 16.52 -41.29
N ILE A 53 -12.47 16.57 -40.12
CA ILE A 53 -12.36 15.42 -39.21
C ILE A 53 -13.75 14.94 -38.78
N HIS A 54 -14.63 15.85 -38.36
CA HIS A 54 -16.01 15.51 -37.96
C HIS A 54 -16.80 14.83 -39.09
N ASN A 55 -16.63 15.28 -40.33
CA ASN A 55 -17.30 14.68 -41.49
C ASN A 55 -16.68 13.33 -41.90
N LEU A 56 -15.35 13.22 -41.90
CA LEU A 56 -14.64 11.95 -42.15
C LEU A 56 -14.93 10.89 -41.09
N TYR A 57 -15.20 11.32 -39.85
CA TYR A 57 -15.54 10.41 -38.75
C TYR A 57 -16.83 9.60 -38.99
N LEU A 58 -17.73 10.11 -39.83
CA LEU A 58 -18.99 9.45 -40.17
C LEU A 58 -18.79 8.20 -41.05
N VAL A 59 -17.62 8.02 -41.65
CA VAL A 59 -17.28 6.81 -42.39
C VAL A 59 -17.40 5.60 -41.47
N ASN A 60 -18.21 4.61 -41.86
CA ASN A 60 -18.48 3.41 -41.07
C ASN A 60 -17.32 2.40 -41.14
N ASN A 61 -16.15 2.82 -40.66
CA ASN A 61 -14.94 1.99 -40.61
C ASN A 61 -14.11 2.37 -39.37
N THR A 62 -13.87 1.39 -38.50
CA THR A 62 -13.19 1.56 -37.20
C THR A 62 -11.73 1.98 -37.37
N SER A 63 -11.04 1.49 -38.41
CA SER A 63 -9.66 1.90 -38.70
C SER A 63 -9.59 3.36 -39.13
N VAL A 64 -10.47 3.82 -40.05
CA VAL A 64 -10.54 5.23 -40.46
C VAL A 64 -10.71 6.14 -39.24
N ARG A 65 -11.68 5.85 -38.38
CA ARG A 65 -11.88 6.60 -37.12
C ARG A 65 -10.68 6.51 -36.18
N GLY A 66 -10.06 5.34 -36.09
CA GLY A 66 -8.85 5.11 -35.33
C GLY A 66 -7.69 6.00 -35.76
N TYR A 67 -7.47 6.20 -37.07
CA TYR A 67 -6.47 7.13 -37.61
C TYR A 67 -6.83 8.59 -37.30
N LEU A 68 -8.10 9.00 -37.49
CA LEU A 68 -8.55 10.35 -37.17
C LEU A 68 -8.35 10.70 -35.69
N LEU A 69 -8.60 9.76 -34.77
CA LEU A 69 -8.34 9.95 -33.35
C LEU A 69 -6.84 10.06 -33.04
N ARG A 70 -5.96 9.37 -33.77
CA ARG A 70 -4.51 9.53 -33.60
C ARG A 70 -4.03 10.88 -34.12
N LEU A 71 -4.59 11.34 -35.23
CA LEU A 71 -4.36 12.69 -35.73
C LEU A 71 -4.75 13.75 -34.68
N ILE A 72 -5.94 13.64 -34.08
CA ILE A 72 -6.37 14.51 -32.99
C ILE A 72 -5.36 14.48 -31.83
N ALA A 73 -4.89 13.29 -31.43
CA ALA A 73 -3.92 13.14 -30.35
C ALA A 73 -2.58 13.84 -30.66
N SER A 74 -2.06 13.69 -31.86
CA SER A 74 -0.80 14.34 -32.27
C SER A 74 -0.93 15.86 -32.29
N ILE A 75 -2.05 16.39 -32.81
CA ILE A 75 -2.29 17.84 -32.79
C ILE A 75 -2.46 18.36 -31.35
N GLU A 76 -3.18 17.63 -30.49
CA GLU A 76 -3.37 17.99 -29.07
C GLU A 76 -2.05 18.01 -28.28
N ASN A 77 -1.08 17.15 -28.66
CA ASN A 77 0.23 17.07 -28.02
C ASN A 77 1.06 18.35 -28.24
N GLU A 78 1.01 18.92 -29.44
CA GLU A 78 1.75 20.13 -29.81
C GLU A 78 1.01 21.43 -29.48
N ALA A 79 -0.33 21.39 -29.36
CA ALA A 79 -1.12 22.57 -29.10
C ALA A 79 -0.83 23.19 -27.71
N PRO A 80 -0.76 24.53 -27.56
CA PRO A 80 -0.55 25.16 -26.26
C PRO A 80 -1.77 25.01 -25.34
N THR A 81 -2.97 25.01 -25.91
CA THR A 81 -4.26 24.85 -25.23
C THR A 81 -4.99 23.62 -25.77
N SER A 82 -5.90 23.05 -24.97
CA SER A 82 -6.63 21.87 -25.42
C SER A 82 -7.57 22.19 -26.58
N ILE A 83 -7.33 21.54 -27.72
CA ILE A 83 -8.18 21.61 -28.91
C ILE A 83 -9.36 20.65 -28.80
N ILE A 84 -9.23 19.62 -27.96
CA ILE A 84 -10.23 18.56 -27.83
C ILE A 84 -11.60 19.09 -27.38
N GLU A 85 -11.65 19.98 -26.39
CA GLU A 85 -12.91 20.62 -25.97
C GLU A 85 -13.32 21.77 -26.90
N ALA A 86 -12.36 22.58 -27.36
CA ALA A 86 -12.61 23.76 -28.19
C ALA A 86 -13.29 23.43 -29.53
N PHE A 87 -12.91 22.30 -30.13
CA PHE A 87 -13.40 21.85 -31.43
C PHE A 87 -14.32 20.62 -31.35
N HIS A 88 -14.85 20.33 -30.16
CA HIS A 88 -15.79 19.24 -29.92
C HIS A 88 -15.28 17.83 -30.25
N PHE A 89 -13.96 17.63 -30.30
CA PHE A 89 -13.38 16.28 -30.48
C PHE A 89 -13.60 15.39 -29.24
N ASP A 90 -13.82 15.99 -28.07
CA ASP A 90 -14.22 15.28 -26.85
C ASP A 90 -15.51 14.46 -27.08
N LYS A 91 -16.45 15.01 -27.85
CA LYS A 91 -17.70 14.35 -28.24
C LYS A 91 -17.46 13.20 -29.23
N LEU A 92 -16.47 13.28 -30.12
CA LEU A 92 -16.08 12.17 -31.00
C LEU A 92 -15.39 11.05 -30.24
N ILE A 93 -14.48 11.39 -29.32
CA ILE A 93 -13.80 10.41 -28.46
C ILE A 93 -14.83 9.69 -27.58
N ALA A 94 -15.79 10.43 -27.00
CA ALA A 94 -16.90 9.85 -26.25
C ALA A 94 -17.75 8.92 -27.13
N PHE A 95 -18.06 9.33 -28.35
CA PHE A 95 -18.83 8.56 -29.32
C PHE A 95 -18.18 7.21 -29.67
N SER A 96 -16.85 7.13 -29.68
CA SER A 96 -16.12 5.86 -29.89
C SER A 96 -16.46 4.79 -28.86
N PHE A 97 -16.76 5.20 -27.62
CA PHE A 97 -17.10 4.28 -26.54
C PHE A 97 -18.58 3.89 -26.53
N ASP A 98 -19.44 4.67 -27.19
CA ASP A 98 -20.89 4.46 -27.22
C ASP A 98 -21.33 3.36 -28.21
N HIS A 99 -20.40 2.83 -29.01
CA HIS A 99 -20.62 1.70 -29.90
C HIS A 99 -20.33 0.34 -29.23
N ARG A 100 -21.28 -0.60 -29.36
CA ARG A 100 -21.09 -1.99 -28.92
C ARG A 100 -19.91 -2.65 -29.63
N LEU A 101 -19.19 -3.52 -28.92
CA LEU A 101 -18.16 -4.37 -29.51
C LEU A 101 -18.80 -5.29 -30.56
N GLN A 102 -18.26 -5.28 -31.78
CA GLN A 102 -18.63 -6.29 -32.77
C GLN A 102 -17.91 -7.58 -32.39
N GLU A 103 -18.64 -8.66 -32.10
CA GLU A 103 -18.11 -9.96 -31.63
C GLU A 103 -17.07 -10.59 -32.57
N GLN A 104 -16.95 -10.10 -33.80
CA GLN A 104 -16.11 -10.67 -34.85
C GLN A 104 -14.79 -9.93 -35.11
N GLN A 105 -14.47 -8.84 -34.39
CA GLN A 105 -13.19 -8.13 -34.58
C GLN A 105 -12.26 -8.28 -33.36
N PRO A 106 -11.07 -8.91 -33.51
CA PRO A 106 -10.15 -9.15 -32.41
C PRO A 106 -9.42 -7.88 -31.91
N LYS A 107 -9.44 -6.77 -32.65
CA LYS A 107 -8.77 -5.51 -32.28
C LYS A 107 -9.56 -4.29 -32.77
N ASP A 108 -10.14 -3.53 -31.85
CA ASP A 108 -10.91 -2.31 -32.13
C ASP A 108 -9.96 -1.09 -32.14
N GLU A 109 -9.43 -0.75 -33.32
CA GLU A 109 -8.47 0.36 -33.47
C GLU A 109 -9.03 1.72 -33.04
N GLU A 110 -10.33 1.94 -33.24
CA GLU A 110 -11.02 3.17 -32.83
C GLU A 110 -10.92 3.34 -31.32
N LYS A 111 -11.31 2.31 -30.55
CA LYS A 111 -11.27 2.38 -29.07
C LYS A 111 -9.86 2.45 -28.52
N ILE A 112 -8.89 1.77 -29.15
CA ILE A 112 -7.48 1.88 -28.75
C ILE A 112 -6.99 3.32 -28.92
N SER A 113 -7.29 3.96 -30.05
CA SER A 113 -6.95 5.36 -30.28
C SER A 113 -7.71 6.31 -29.34
N ALA A 114 -8.98 6.03 -29.03
CA ALA A 114 -9.74 6.80 -28.05
C ALA A 114 -9.10 6.74 -26.65
N ILE A 115 -8.70 5.55 -26.18
CA ILE A 115 -7.99 5.37 -24.91
C ILE A 115 -6.65 6.12 -24.89
N ARG A 116 -5.91 6.14 -26.01
CA ARG A 116 -4.66 6.92 -26.13
C ARG A 116 -4.92 8.41 -25.93
N ASN A 117 -6.01 8.96 -26.48
CA ASN A 117 -6.40 10.35 -26.24
C ASN A 117 -6.70 10.61 -24.76
N VAL A 118 -7.40 9.70 -24.08
CA VAL A 118 -7.66 9.82 -22.62
C VAL A 118 -6.34 9.87 -21.83
N SER A 119 -5.41 8.97 -22.14
CA SER A 119 -4.09 8.94 -21.48
C SER A 119 -3.28 10.20 -21.77
N LEU A 120 -3.31 10.71 -23.01
CA LEU A 120 -2.65 11.96 -23.38
C LEU A 120 -3.20 13.16 -22.60
N LEU A 121 -4.53 13.27 -22.50
CA LEU A 121 -5.21 14.32 -21.74
C LEU A 121 -4.82 14.30 -20.26
N LEU A 122 -4.75 13.13 -19.63
CA LEU A 122 -4.26 13.02 -18.25
C LEU A 122 -2.79 13.44 -18.12
N LYS A 123 -1.94 13.04 -19.06
CA LYS A 123 -0.49 13.33 -19.03
C LYS A 123 -0.18 14.82 -19.21
N ILE A 124 -0.82 15.47 -20.19
CA ILE A 124 -0.48 16.84 -20.61
C ILE A 124 -1.42 17.86 -19.99
N ARG A 125 -2.73 17.58 -20.00
CA ARG A 125 -3.77 18.53 -19.53
C ARG A 125 -4.18 18.30 -18.09
N LYS A 126 -3.89 17.13 -17.51
CA LYS A 126 -4.30 16.73 -16.16
C LYS A 126 -5.81 16.87 -15.93
N ARG A 127 -6.60 16.68 -16.99
CA ARG A 127 -8.07 16.78 -16.96
C ARG A 127 -8.65 15.97 -18.11
N ILE A 128 -9.76 15.29 -17.84
CA ILE A 128 -10.57 14.62 -18.85
C ILE A 128 -11.89 15.39 -19.01
N PRO A 129 -12.35 15.73 -20.23
CA PRO A 129 -13.67 16.30 -20.47
C PRO A 129 -14.82 15.44 -19.93
N GLU A 130 -15.93 16.07 -19.49
CA GLU A 130 -17.08 15.37 -18.90
C GLU A 130 -17.75 14.39 -19.88
N SER A 131 -17.77 14.73 -21.17
CA SER A 131 -18.28 13.87 -22.26
C SER A 131 -17.59 12.51 -22.28
N ILE A 132 -16.26 12.52 -22.23
CA ILE A 132 -15.41 11.34 -22.20
C ILE A 132 -15.61 10.58 -20.88
N LEU A 133 -15.61 11.25 -19.73
CA LEU A 133 -15.83 10.59 -18.44
C LEU A 133 -17.16 9.83 -18.39
N ARG A 134 -18.26 10.47 -18.84
CA ARG A 134 -19.57 9.82 -18.91
C ARG A 134 -19.59 8.62 -19.86
N ALA A 135 -18.88 8.71 -20.98
CA ALA A 135 -18.76 7.61 -21.92
C ALA A 135 -17.96 6.44 -21.33
N LEU A 136 -16.86 6.71 -20.62
CA LEU A 136 -16.05 5.68 -19.93
C LEU A 136 -16.84 4.97 -18.81
N ILE A 137 -17.62 5.72 -18.03
CA ILE A 137 -18.51 5.18 -16.99
C ILE A 137 -19.54 4.22 -17.60
N ALA A 138 -20.12 4.56 -18.75
CA ALA A 138 -21.03 3.66 -19.46
C ALA A 138 -20.29 2.45 -20.03
N TYR A 139 -19.12 2.67 -20.64
CA TYR A 139 -18.36 1.63 -21.34
C TYR A 139 -17.83 0.54 -20.41
N GLN A 140 -17.38 0.88 -19.20
CA GLN A 140 -16.90 -0.12 -18.23
C GLN A 140 -17.99 -1.13 -17.81
N THR A 141 -19.27 -0.75 -17.87
CA THR A 141 -20.38 -1.68 -17.59
C THR A 141 -20.58 -2.70 -18.70
N GLN A 142 -20.23 -2.35 -19.95
CA GLN A 142 -20.33 -3.24 -21.11
C GLN A 142 -19.08 -4.13 -21.27
N ASN A 143 -17.89 -3.62 -20.94
CA ASN A 143 -16.62 -4.32 -21.12
C ASN A 143 -15.85 -4.47 -19.79
N LYS A 144 -16.15 -5.58 -19.08
CA LYS A 144 -15.52 -5.90 -17.80
C LYS A 144 -13.99 -6.00 -17.86
N GLY A 145 -13.41 -6.38 -19.01
CA GLY A 145 -11.95 -6.50 -19.18
C GLY A 145 -11.22 -5.15 -19.11
N MET A 146 -11.90 -4.05 -19.50
CA MET A 146 -11.33 -2.70 -19.48
C MET A 146 -11.57 -1.95 -18.17
N LYS A 147 -12.40 -2.50 -17.26
CA LYS A 147 -12.74 -1.89 -15.97
C LYS A 147 -11.50 -1.42 -15.19
N PRO A 148 -10.43 -2.22 -15.00
CA PRO A 148 -9.26 -1.79 -14.23
C PRO A 148 -8.59 -0.53 -14.79
N LEU A 149 -8.41 -0.45 -16.11
CA LEU A 149 -7.79 0.72 -16.75
C LEU A 149 -8.65 1.98 -16.60
N ILE A 150 -9.96 1.83 -16.77
CA ILE A 150 -10.91 2.94 -16.64
C ILE A 150 -10.93 3.45 -15.20
N ILE A 151 -10.95 2.56 -14.20
CA ILE A 151 -10.84 2.96 -12.79
C ILE A 151 -9.54 3.72 -12.53
N THR A 152 -8.40 3.32 -13.10
CA THR A 152 -7.15 4.09 -13.00
C THR A 152 -7.31 5.51 -13.55
N PHE A 153 -7.91 5.68 -14.74
CA PHE A 153 -8.17 7.02 -15.30
C PHE A 153 -9.11 7.86 -14.43
N LEU A 154 -10.14 7.24 -13.85
CA LEU A 154 -11.06 7.91 -12.93
C LEU A 154 -10.35 8.36 -11.64
N CYS A 155 -9.49 7.50 -11.08
CA CYS A 155 -8.66 7.81 -9.92
C CYS A 155 -7.68 8.97 -10.20
N GLU A 156 -7.00 8.95 -11.34
CA GLU A 156 -6.12 10.05 -11.76
C GLU A 156 -6.88 11.36 -11.98
N SER A 157 -8.06 11.30 -12.63
CA SER A 157 -8.93 12.47 -12.79
C SER A 157 -9.40 13.02 -11.44
N ALA A 158 -9.73 12.16 -10.48
CA ALA A 158 -10.12 12.56 -9.12
C ALA A 158 -8.97 13.24 -8.36
N MET A 159 -7.74 12.86 -8.64
CA MET A 159 -6.54 13.47 -8.07
C MET A 159 -6.25 14.85 -8.69
N PHE A 160 -6.35 14.98 -10.02
CA PHE A 160 -6.00 16.22 -10.72
C PHE A 160 -7.12 17.26 -10.75
N ASN A 161 -8.38 16.87 -10.89
CA ASN A 161 -9.54 17.76 -10.96
C ASN A 161 -10.70 17.29 -10.06
N PRO A 162 -10.57 17.38 -8.73
CA PRO A 162 -11.54 16.86 -7.78
C PRO A 162 -12.91 17.54 -7.82
N GLN A 163 -13.01 18.76 -8.37
CA GLN A 163 -14.29 19.46 -8.51
C GLN A 163 -15.21 18.78 -9.52
N GLN A 164 -14.65 18.12 -10.52
CA GLN A 164 -15.40 17.40 -11.56
C GLN A 164 -16.15 16.18 -11.01
N LEU A 165 -15.71 15.61 -9.89
CA LEU A 165 -16.45 14.54 -9.21
C LEU A 165 -17.76 15.04 -8.57
N LEU A 166 -17.91 16.35 -8.36
CA LEU A 166 -19.16 16.92 -7.89
C LEU A 166 -20.23 16.94 -8.99
N SER A 167 -19.83 17.08 -10.27
CA SER A 167 -20.75 17.03 -11.41
C SER A 167 -21.06 15.60 -11.87
N ILE A 168 -20.23 14.62 -11.48
CA ILE A 168 -20.37 13.20 -11.82
C ILE A 168 -20.16 12.33 -10.57
N PRO A 169 -21.13 12.28 -9.64
CA PRO A 169 -20.99 11.55 -8.36
C PRO A 169 -20.81 10.03 -8.54
N GLU A 170 -21.21 9.46 -9.68
CA GLU A 170 -21.04 8.04 -10.00
C GLU A 170 -19.57 7.61 -10.03
N ILE A 171 -18.65 8.53 -10.35
CA ILE A 171 -17.20 8.26 -10.30
C ILE A 171 -16.80 7.82 -8.89
N GLY A 172 -17.29 8.53 -7.87
CA GLY A 172 -16.99 8.19 -6.49
C GLY A 172 -17.51 6.80 -6.13
N GLN A 173 -18.75 6.48 -6.53
CA GLN A 173 -19.32 5.15 -6.30
C GLN A 173 -18.50 4.05 -6.94
N LEU A 174 -18.11 4.20 -8.22
CA LEU A 174 -17.29 3.20 -8.92
C LEU A 174 -15.92 2.97 -8.28
N ILE A 175 -15.30 4.03 -7.76
CA ILE A 175 -14.03 3.94 -7.03
C ILE A 175 -14.22 3.14 -5.73
N ILE A 176 -15.31 3.37 -5.02
CA ILE A 176 -15.64 2.60 -3.80
C ILE A 176 -15.99 1.15 -4.14
N ASP A 177 -16.74 0.89 -5.20
CA ASP A 177 -17.09 -0.45 -5.66
C ASP A 177 -15.84 -1.27 -6.01
N ASP A 178 -14.90 -0.69 -6.76
CA ASP A 178 -13.62 -1.36 -7.07
C ASP A 178 -12.80 -1.64 -5.80
N LEU A 179 -12.84 -0.73 -4.83
CA LEU A 179 -12.20 -0.92 -3.53
C LEU A 179 -12.84 -2.06 -2.73
N ILE A 180 -14.17 -2.15 -2.69
CA ILE A 180 -14.91 -3.25 -2.04
C ILE A 180 -14.62 -4.58 -2.73
N GLU A 181 -14.62 -4.60 -4.07
CA GLU A 181 -14.41 -5.81 -4.86
C GLU A 181 -12.97 -6.35 -4.76
N LYS A 182 -11.95 -5.47 -4.75
CA LYS A 182 -10.53 -5.86 -4.90
C LYS A 182 -9.61 -5.52 -3.74
N GLY A 183 -10.06 -4.70 -2.77
CA GLY A 183 -9.21 -4.26 -1.65
C GLY A 183 -8.02 -3.39 -2.08
N ASN A 184 -8.13 -2.65 -3.18
CA ASN A 184 -7.01 -1.90 -3.78
C ASN A 184 -6.45 -0.80 -2.84
N SER A 185 -5.24 -1.00 -2.30
CA SER A 185 -4.60 -0.08 -1.35
C SER A 185 -4.32 1.30 -1.92
N ASN A 186 -4.09 1.42 -3.24
CA ASN A 186 -3.87 2.72 -3.88
C ASN A 186 -5.15 3.58 -3.87
N VAL A 187 -6.33 2.95 -3.99
CA VAL A 187 -7.61 3.65 -3.88
C VAL A 187 -7.84 4.15 -2.46
N CYS A 188 -7.52 3.34 -1.44
CA CYS A 188 -7.52 3.82 -0.04
C CYS A 188 -6.60 5.03 0.14
N GLY A 189 -5.39 4.97 -0.42
CA GLY A 189 -4.43 6.07 -0.41
C GLY A 189 -4.99 7.34 -1.05
N LEU A 190 -5.67 7.23 -2.20
CA LEU A 190 -6.33 8.34 -2.89
C LEU A 190 -7.44 8.97 -2.04
N ILE A 191 -8.29 8.16 -1.41
CA ILE A 191 -9.38 8.65 -0.55
C ILE A 191 -8.80 9.41 0.64
N ASN A 192 -7.83 8.82 1.35
CA ASN A 192 -7.18 9.47 2.49
C ASN A 192 -6.45 10.76 2.09
N TYR A 193 -5.80 10.76 0.91
CA TYR A 193 -5.20 11.96 0.33
C TYR A 193 -6.25 13.05 0.04
N ALA A 194 -7.37 12.69 -0.58
CA ALA A 194 -8.43 13.63 -0.92
C ALA A 194 -9.09 14.23 0.33
N ILE A 195 -9.26 13.42 1.38
CA ILE A 195 -9.72 13.89 2.70
C ILE A 195 -8.71 14.90 3.27
N GLU A 196 -7.42 14.56 3.29
CA GLU A 196 -6.36 15.41 3.82
C GLU A 196 -6.22 16.74 3.05
N LYS A 197 -6.46 16.72 1.73
CA LYS A 197 -6.49 17.93 0.89
C LYS A 197 -7.80 18.70 0.95
N GLY A 198 -8.81 18.22 1.66
CA GLY A 198 -10.12 18.88 1.76
C GLY A 198 -10.90 18.90 0.44
N HIS A 199 -10.74 17.87 -0.39
CA HIS A 199 -11.50 17.75 -1.64
C HIS A 199 -12.99 17.52 -1.33
N LYS A 200 -13.85 18.41 -1.84
CA LYS A 200 -15.28 18.44 -1.49
C LYS A 200 -16.05 17.15 -1.82
N TYR A 201 -15.60 16.35 -2.78
CA TYR A 201 -16.31 15.12 -3.17
C TYR A 201 -16.33 14.05 -2.08
N VAL A 202 -15.32 14.00 -1.20
CA VAL A 202 -15.29 13.04 -0.09
C VAL A 202 -16.32 13.34 0.99
N HIS A 203 -16.92 14.55 0.96
CA HIS A 203 -17.99 14.97 1.86
C HIS A 203 -19.39 14.56 1.36
N GLN A 204 -19.48 13.97 0.17
CA GLN A 204 -20.74 13.46 -0.34
C GLN A 204 -21.26 12.35 0.57
N LYS A 205 -22.44 12.59 1.17
CA LYS A 205 -23.06 11.64 2.10
C LYS A 205 -23.35 10.28 1.49
N SER A 206 -23.41 10.15 0.17
CA SER A 206 -23.63 8.88 -0.53
C SER A 206 -22.36 8.04 -0.68
N LEU A 207 -21.17 8.64 -0.59
CA LEU A 207 -19.91 7.99 -0.96
C LEU A 207 -19.43 7.00 0.11
N ILE A 208 -19.17 7.50 1.33
CA ILE A 208 -18.57 6.72 2.42
C ILE A 208 -19.53 5.67 3.00
N PRO A 209 -20.84 5.93 3.19
CA PRO A 209 -21.78 4.89 3.62
C PRO A 209 -21.86 3.70 2.66
N HIS A 210 -21.48 3.87 1.38
CA HIS A 210 -21.43 2.74 0.45
C HIS A 210 -20.42 1.66 0.86
N LEU A 211 -19.35 2.02 1.59
CA LEU A 211 -18.40 1.06 2.21
C LEU A 211 -19.06 0.12 3.22
N ILE A 212 -20.22 0.49 3.77
CA ILE A 212 -20.95 -0.29 4.78
C ILE A 212 -21.90 -1.29 4.14
N THR A 213 -22.27 -1.08 2.88
CA THR A 213 -23.25 -1.91 2.15
C THR A 213 -23.01 -3.42 2.32
N PRO A 214 -21.76 -3.93 2.23
CA PRO A 214 -21.49 -5.37 2.44
C PRO A 214 -21.83 -5.88 3.85
N PHE A 215 -21.84 -5.01 4.86
CA PHE A 215 -22.10 -5.36 6.26
C PHE A 215 -23.55 -5.09 6.69
N ALA A 216 -24.31 -4.34 5.90
CA ALA A 216 -25.69 -3.95 6.19
C ALA A 216 -26.75 -4.89 5.58
N THR A 217 -26.34 -6.02 4.99
CA THR A 217 -27.27 -6.98 4.38
C THR A 217 -28.07 -7.75 5.44
N PHE A 218 -29.37 -7.96 5.19
CA PHE A 218 -30.24 -8.74 6.09
C PHE A 218 -29.94 -10.25 6.10
N GLN A 219 -29.29 -10.76 5.05
CA GLN A 219 -28.75 -12.12 4.99
C GLN A 219 -27.23 -12.02 5.20
N PRO A 220 -26.70 -12.53 6.32
CA PRO A 220 -25.26 -12.57 6.56
C PRO A 220 -24.59 -13.47 5.52
N THR A 221 -23.46 -13.06 4.98
CA THR A 221 -22.67 -13.91 4.09
C THR A 221 -22.11 -15.08 4.91
N GLU A 222 -22.44 -16.32 4.55
CA GLU A 222 -21.99 -17.51 5.31
C GLU A 222 -20.46 -17.72 5.24
N ASN A 223 -19.80 -17.11 4.25
CA ASN A 223 -18.36 -17.20 4.03
C ASN A 223 -17.65 -15.86 4.28
N LEU A 224 -16.84 -15.81 5.35
CA LEU A 224 -16.00 -14.65 5.69
C LEU A 224 -15.00 -14.27 4.60
N ASN A 225 -14.60 -15.20 3.73
CA ASN A 225 -13.65 -14.93 2.64
C ASN A 225 -14.24 -13.94 1.61
N ASP A 226 -15.57 -13.93 1.43
CA ASP A 226 -16.23 -12.99 0.52
C ASP A 226 -16.22 -11.55 1.07
N LEU A 227 -15.95 -11.38 2.36
CA LEU A 227 -15.87 -10.10 3.05
C LEU A 227 -14.42 -9.65 3.32
N GLU A 228 -13.41 -10.40 2.91
CA GLU A 228 -12.01 -10.06 3.17
C GLU A 228 -11.61 -8.69 2.58
N ASN A 229 -11.95 -8.45 1.31
CA ASN A 229 -11.66 -7.19 0.63
C ASN A 229 -12.41 -5.99 1.26
N PRO A 230 -13.73 -6.07 1.52
CA PRO A 230 -14.45 -5.04 2.26
C PRO A 230 -13.86 -4.76 3.65
N ILE A 231 -13.49 -5.79 4.41
CA ILE A 231 -12.87 -5.65 5.74
C ILE A 231 -11.55 -4.90 5.61
N ASN A 232 -10.69 -5.31 4.69
CA ASN A 232 -9.40 -4.67 4.47
C ASN A 232 -9.54 -3.22 3.97
N ALA A 233 -10.53 -2.93 3.11
CA ALA A 233 -10.84 -1.58 2.65
C ALA A 233 -11.21 -0.64 3.81
N VAL A 234 -12.16 -1.06 4.67
CA VAL A 234 -12.58 -0.29 5.85
C VAL A 234 -11.41 -0.11 6.82
N CYS A 235 -10.63 -1.16 7.08
CA CYS A 235 -9.46 -1.09 7.95
C CYS A 235 -8.41 -0.11 7.40
N ASN A 236 -8.05 -0.20 6.13
CA ASN A 236 -7.02 0.65 5.51
C ASN A 236 -7.41 2.12 5.48
N ILE A 237 -8.70 2.45 5.34
CA ILE A 237 -9.16 3.84 5.47
C ILE A 237 -9.06 4.27 6.93
N LEU A 238 -9.69 3.53 7.84
CA LEU A 238 -9.82 3.92 9.25
C LEU A 238 -8.51 3.89 10.04
N GLN A 239 -7.50 3.12 9.64
CA GLN A 239 -6.17 3.08 10.29
C GLN A 239 -5.40 4.39 10.17
N THR A 240 -5.80 5.29 9.27
CA THR A 240 -5.16 6.60 9.11
C THR A 240 -5.88 7.69 9.90
N TRP A 241 -5.16 8.72 10.33
CA TRP A 241 -5.79 9.87 11.01
C TRP A 241 -6.87 10.57 10.17
N PRO A 242 -6.69 10.85 8.86
CA PRO A 242 -7.71 11.43 8.02
C PRO A 242 -8.93 10.52 7.91
N GLY A 243 -8.74 9.22 7.68
CA GLY A 243 -9.84 8.28 7.59
C GLY A 243 -10.59 8.10 8.91
N LEU A 244 -9.89 7.99 10.05
CA LEU A 244 -10.53 7.87 11.37
C LEU A 244 -11.35 9.12 11.72
N LEU A 245 -10.72 10.30 11.65
CA LEU A 245 -11.36 11.56 12.03
C LEU A 245 -12.48 11.91 11.05
N HIS A 246 -12.25 11.74 9.74
CA HIS A 246 -13.25 12.08 8.72
C HIS A 246 -14.31 11.01 8.53
N CYS A 247 -13.93 9.84 8.03
CA CYS A 247 -14.88 8.78 7.71
C CYS A 247 -15.45 8.18 9.00
N GLY A 248 -14.57 7.83 9.94
CA GLY A 248 -14.94 7.18 11.19
C GLY A 248 -15.90 8.01 12.05
N PHE A 249 -15.48 9.23 12.40
CA PHE A 249 -16.23 10.11 13.31
C PHE A 249 -17.13 11.13 12.60
N ARG A 250 -16.58 11.99 11.74
CA ARG A 250 -17.32 13.09 11.13
C ARG A 250 -18.47 12.62 10.22
N LEU A 251 -18.27 11.53 9.47
CA LEU A 251 -19.29 10.92 8.62
C LEU A 251 -20.05 9.77 9.30
N GLY A 252 -19.63 9.34 10.50
CA GLY A 252 -20.35 8.35 11.30
C GLY A 252 -20.11 6.89 10.94
N LEU A 253 -19.08 6.55 10.14
CA LEU A 253 -18.80 5.17 9.73
C LEU A 253 -18.64 4.21 10.91
N ILE A 254 -18.00 4.62 12.01
CA ILE A 254 -17.86 3.78 13.22
C ILE A 254 -19.23 3.52 13.86
N LYS A 255 -20.07 4.56 13.97
CA LYS A 255 -21.42 4.45 14.53
C LYS A 255 -22.27 3.49 13.70
N ASP A 256 -22.17 3.58 12.38
CA ASP A 256 -22.90 2.73 11.46
C ASP A 256 -22.40 1.27 11.52
N LEU A 257 -21.09 1.02 11.61
CA LEU A 257 -20.55 -0.33 11.87
C LEU A 257 -21.07 -0.93 13.19
N ILE A 258 -21.13 -0.12 14.26
CA ILE A 258 -21.72 -0.54 15.55
C ILE A 258 -23.23 -0.83 15.41
N ASN A 259 -23.92 -0.15 14.50
CA ASN A 259 -25.33 -0.44 14.17
C ASN A 259 -25.50 -1.71 13.35
N CYS A 260 -24.53 -2.04 12.49
CA CYS A 260 -24.53 -3.28 11.70
C CYS A 260 -24.10 -4.52 12.49
N LEU A 261 -23.61 -4.37 13.72
CA LEU A 261 -23.13 -5.47 14.55
C LEU A 261 -24.12 -6.66 14.64
N PRO A 262 -25.44 -6.46 14.80
CA PRO A 262 -26.41 -7.57 14.83
C PRO A 262 -26.54 -8.36 13.51
N HIS A 263 -26.10 -7.81 12.38
CA HIS A 263 -26.27 -8.40 11.05
C HIS A 263 -25.05 -9.21 10.59
N ASN A 264 -23.82 -8.68 10.78
CA ASN A 264 -22.58 -9.32 10.34
C ASN A 264 -21.51 -9.30 11.44
N LEU A 265 -21.76 -10.09 12.49
CA LEU A 265 -20.99 -10.10 13.75
C LEU A 265 -19.49 -10.36 13.55
N ASP A 266 -19.14 -11.48 12.91
CA ASP A 266 -17.75 -11.93 12.84
C ASP A 266 -16.88 -10.97 12.02
N ALA A 267 -17.41 -10.45 10.91
CA ALA A 267 -16.74 -9.46 10.07
C ALA A 267 -16.50 -8.13 10.81
N ILE A 268 -17.50 -7.62 11.52
CA ILE A 268 -17.40 -6.36 12.26
C ILE A 268 -16.48 -6.50 13.47
N VAL A 269 -16.56 -7.62 14.20
CA VAL A 269 -15.63 -7.92 15.29
C VAL A 269 -14.20 -8.02 14.76
N LEU A 270 -13.98 -8.61 13.58
CA LEU A 270 -12.67 -8.68 12.94
C LEU A 270 -12.15 -7.29 12.54
N ILE A 271 -13.01 -6.41 12.01
CA ILE A 271 -12.65 -5.00 11.75
C ILE A 271 -12.20 -4.32 13.05
N PHE A 272 -12.98 -4.44 14.13
CA PHE A 272 -12.62 -3.81 15.40
C PHE A 272 -11.35 -4.38 16.01
N LYS A 273 -11.11 -5.70 15.91
CA LYS A 273 -9.83 -6.32 16.32
C LYS A 273 -8.64 -5.82 15.50
N LYS A 274 -8.81 -5.59 14.20
CA LYS A 274 -7.75 -5.05 13.33
C LYS A 274 -7.46 -3.56 13.57
N LEU A 275 -8.45 -2.80 14.05
CA LEU A 275 -8.31 -1.36 14.34
C LEU A 275 -7.81 -1.09 15.76
N LEU A 276 -8.31 -1.83 16.75
CA LEU A 276 -7.92 -1.68 18.16
C LEU A 276 -6.65 -2.49 18.44
N VAL A 277 -5.50 -1.82 18.36
CA VAL A 277 -4.23 -2.36 18.83
C VAL A 277 -4.17 -2.11 20.34
N LEU A 278 -4.49 -3.14 21.11
CA LEU A 278 -4.45 -3.14 22.58
C LEU A 278 -3.40 -4.16 23.04
N ASP A 279 -2.32 -3.67 23.62
CA ASP A 279 -1.26 -4.45 24.26
C ASP A 279 -1.15 -4.01 25.72
N ASN A 280 -0.52 -4.78 26.60
CA ASN A 280 -0.26 -4.39 27.98
C ASN A 280 0.81 -3.30 28.11
N GLN A 281 1.59 -3.07 27.05
CA GLN A 281 2.69 -2.10 27.01
C GLN A 281 2.30 -0.86 26.21
N THR A 282 2.75 0.32 26.65
CA THR A 282 2.50 1.57 25.93
C THR A 282 3.04 1.53 24.50
N THR A 283 2.17 1.73 23.53
CA THR A 283 2.50 1.65 22.10
C THR A 283 2.37 3.01 21.42
N ILE A 284 2.87 3.09 20.19
CA ILE A 284 2.63 4.25 19.31
C ILE A 284 1.14 4.46 18.98
N PHE A 285 0.30 3.43 19.17
CA PHE A 285 -1.13 3.47 18.90
C PHE A 285 -1.99 3.94 20.07
N ASP A 286 -1.44 4.15 21.27
CA ASP A 286 -2.25 4.42 22.46
C ASP A 286 -3.21 5.61 22.27
N SER A 287 -2.75 6.67 21.60
CA SER A 287 -3.59 7.82 21.25
C SER A 287 -4.71 7.49 20.25
N TYR A 288 -4.40 6.66 19.25
CA TYR A 288 -5.33 6.20 18.22
C TYR A 288 -6.37 5.23 18.82
N SER A 289 -5.90 4.17 19.49
CA SER A 289 -6.73 3.16 20.16
C SER A 289 -7.57 3.80 21.25
N GLY A 290 -7.00 4.74 22.02
CA GLY A 290 -7.72 5.48 23.05
C GLY A 290 -8.86 6.34 22.47
N LEU A 291 -8.61 7.10 21.40
CA LEU A 291 -9.66 7.86 20.71
C LEU A 291 -10.74 6.94 20.14
N LEU A 292 -10.34 5.87 19.46
CA LEU A 292 -11.26 4.92 18.84
C LEU A 292 -12.14 4.24 19.91
N LEU A 293 -11.55 3.71 20.98
CA LEU A 293 -12.26 3.06 22.08
C LEU A 293 -13.20 4.03 22.79
N PHE A 294 -12.75 5.26 23.07
CA PHE A 294 -13.59 6.31 23.64
C PHE A 294 -14.80 6.65 22.75
N GLY A 295 -14.59 6.75 21.45
CA GLY A 295 -15.65 7.00 20.49
C GLY A 295 -16.64 5.84 20.39
N MET A 296 -16.14 4.60 20.32
CA MET A 296 -16.98 3.40 20.24
C MET A 296 -17.81 3.18 21.51
N THR A 297 -17.23 3.44 22.69
CA THR A 297 -17.94 3.37 23.97
C THR A 297 -19.06 4.42 24.04
N LYS A 298 -18.80 5.66 23.61
CA LYS A 298 -19.84 6.70 23.46
C LYS A 298 -20.96 6.31 22.49
N TYR A 299 -20.66 5.54 21.46
CA TYR A 299 -21.67 5.00 20.52
C TYR A 299 -22.37 3.72 21.02
N GLY A 300 -22.11 3.29 22.26
CA GLY A 300 -22.80 2.17 22.90
C GLY A 300 -22.30 0.79 22.49
N LEU A 301 -21.04 0.66 22.04
CA LEU A 301 -20.44 -0.63 21.66
C LEU A 301 -20.63 -1.70 22.75
N ILE A 302 -20.32 -1.37 24.00
CA ILE A 302 -20.30 -2.35 25.11
C ILE A 302 -21.69 -2.96 25.33
N ASN A 303 -22.74 -2.13 25.35
CA ASN A 303 -24.11 -2.58 25.50
C ASN A 303 -24.52 -3.54 24.36
N LYS A 304 -24.12 -3.23 23.13
CA LYS A 304 -24.42 -4.08 21.97
C LYS A 304 -23.61 -5.39 21.98
N LEU A 305 -22.31 -5.34 22.32
CA LEU A 305 -21.49 -6.54 22.45
C LEU A 305 -22.03 -7.46 23.54
N HIS A 306 -22.42 -6.92 24.69
CA HIS A 306 -23.01 -7.72 25.77
C HIS A 306 -24.31 -8.43 25.35
N THR A 307 -25.16 -7.74 24.59
CA THR A 307 -26.42 -8.31 24.05
C THR A 307 -26.16 -9.51 23.15
N VAL A 308 -25.07 -9.47 22.36
CA VAL A 308 -24.78 -10.51 21.36
C VAL A 308 -23.74 -11.55 21.81
N ALA A 309 -22.96 -11.25 22.85
CA ALA A 309 -21.95 -12.16 23.42
C ALA A 309 -22.57 -13.45 23.98
N GLN A 310 -23.86 -13.42 24.33
CA GLN A 310 -24.59 -14.62 24.78
C GLN A 310 -24.78 -15.65 23.66
N THR A 311 -24.74 -15.23 22.39
CA THR A 311 -25.05 -16.08 21.22
C THR A 311 -23.84 -16.35 20.32
N ASN A 312 -22.73 -15.62 20.45
CA ASN A 312 -21.54 -15.77 19.59
C ASN A 312 -20.22 -15.79 20.39
N VAL A 313 -19.42 -16.84 20.17
CA VAL A 313 -18.13 -17.08 20.85
C VAL A 313 -17.07 -16.03 20.49
N ALA A 314 -17.00 -15.58 19.24
CA ALA A 314 -16.04 -14.57 18.79
C ALA A 314 -16.32 -13.21 19.44
N THR A 315 -17.60 -12.84 19.58
CA THR A 315 -18.04 -11.64 20.30
C THR A 315 -17.70 -11.72 21.79
N SER A 316 -17.95 -12.87 22.44
CA SER A 316 -17.60 -13.11 23.84
C SER A 316 -16.09 -13.03 24.07
N SER A 317 -15.29 -13.67 23.21
CA SER A 317 -13.83 -13.58 23.25
C SER A 317 -13.33 -12.14 23.07
N PHE A 318 -13.92 -11.38 22.15
CA PHE A 318 -13.57 -9.98 21.94
C PHE A 318 -13.93 -9.10 23.15
N LEU A 319 -15.13 -9.26 23.70
CA LEU A 319 -15.54 -8.53 24.90
C LEU A 319 -14.59 -8.81 26.07
N ASN A 320 -14.23 -10.08 26.30
CA ASN A 320 -13.27 -10.46 27.34
C ASN A 320 -11.87 -9.86 27.11
N SER A 321 -11.45 -9.67 25.85
CA SER A 321 -10.18 -8.98 25.54
C SER A 321 -10.24 -7.46 25.78
N LEU A 322 -11.43 -6.85 25.74
CA LEU A 322 -11.62 -5.42 25.99
C LEU A 322 -11.72 -5.09 27.49
N LEU A 323 -12.26 -6.00 28.30
CA LEU A 323 -12.50 -5.77 29.74
C LEU A 323 -11.30 -5.18 30.51
N PRO A 324 -10.04 -5.65 30.32
CA PRO A 324 -8.89 -5.08 31.02
C PRO A 324 -8.63 -3.59 30.71
N PHE A 325 -9.14 -3.10 29.58
CA PHE A 325 -8.93 -1.75 29.09
C PHE A 325 -10.11 -0.82 29.38
N LEU A 326 -11.26 -1.34 29.83
CA LEU A 326 -12.41 -0.51 30.16
C LEU A 326 -12.28 -0.01 31.60
N THR A 327 -12.19 1.31 31.77
CA THR A 327 -12.35 1.94 33.06
C THR A 327 -13.82 1.85 33.47
N MET A 328 -14.10 1.10 34.54
CA MET A 328 -15.44 1.04 35.13
C MET A 328 -15.71 2.40 35.80
N ASP A 329 -16.42 3.29 35.13
CA ASP A 329 -17.04 4.44 35.80
C ASP A 329 -18.10 3.91 36.78
N GLU A 330 -18.20 4.51 37.96
CA GLU A 330 -19.11 4.13 39.07
C GLU A 330 -20.61 4.12 38.69
N ASN A 331 -20.98 4.50 37.46
CA ASN A 331 -22.36 4.63 36.99
C ASN A 331 -22.76 3.73 35.79
N SER A 332 -21.93 2.77 35.35
CA SER A 332 -22.30 1.87 34.24
C SER A 332 -22.39 0.40 34.65
N VAL A 333 -23.65 -0.06 34.81
CA VAL A 333 -24.22 -1.42 34.63
C VAL A 333 -23.38 -2.61 35.14
N ASP A 334 -24.00 -3.43 36.01
CA ASP A 334 -23.54 -4.76 36.44
C ASP A 334 -23.10 -5.65 35.25
N LEU A 335 -21.86 -5.51 34.81
CA LEU A 335 -21.17 -6.41 33.89
C LEU A 335 -20.49 -7.50 34.72
N MET A 336 -21.30 -8.32 35.40
CA MET A 336 -20.81 -9.55 36.01
C MET A 336 -20.38 -10.53 34.91
N PRO A 337 -19.17 -11.10 34.95
CA PRO A 337 -18.79 -12.18 34.05
C PRO A 337 -19.72 -13.37 34.31
N THR A 338 -20.44 -13.85 33.28
CA THR A 338 -21.17 -15.11 33.37
C THR A 338 -20.20 -16.23 33.75
N ALA A 339 -20.43 -16.83 34.93
CA ALA A 339 -19.53 -17.73 35.66
C ALA A 339 -19.19 -19.08 34.97
N SER A 340 -19.40 -19.24 33.66
CA SER A 340 -19.33 -20.55 32.99
C SER A 340 -17.99 -20.91 32.34
N HIS A 341 -16.96 -20.05 32.34
CA HIS A 341 -15.76 -20.30 31.51
C HIS A 341 -14.39 -20.35 32.22
N THR A 342 -14.31 -20.11 33.53
CA THR A 342 -13.05 -20.19 34.29
C THR A 342 -12.56 -21.61 34.59
N SER A 343 -13.35 -22.65 34.33
CA SER A 343 -13.06 -24.03 34.77
C SER A 343 -12.29 -24.92 33.78
N LYS A 344 -11.79 -24.41 32.63
CA LYS A 344 -11.13 -25.26 31.61
C LYS A 344 -9.67 -24.96 31.25
N LEU A 345 -8.97 -24.02 31.91
CA LEU A 345 -7.57 -23.72 31.59
C LEU A 345 -6.50 -24.15 32.61
N LEU A 346 -6.88 -24.73 33.76
CA LEU A 346 -5.91 -25.28 34.72
C LEU A 346 -5.65 -26.77 34.45
N LYS A 347 -4.94 -27.06 33.36
CA LYS A 347 -4.14 -28.28 33.23
C LYS A 347 -2.68 -27.88 33.05
N GLN A 348 -2.03 -27.53 34.16
CA GLN A 348 -0.58 -27.45 34.20
C GLN A 348 0.00 -28.86 34.02
N LYS A 349 0.80 -29.05 32.97
CA LYS A 349 1.78 -30.13 32.87
C LYS A 349 2.86 -29.86 33.91
N SER A 350 2.91 -30.65 34.98
CA SER A 350 4.04 -30.69 35.89
C SER A 350 4.84 -31.98 35.64
N ASP A 351 5.82 -31.92 34.72
CA ASP A 351 6.84 -32.97 34.56
C ASP A 351 7.95 -32.77 35.60
N SER A 352 7.64 -32.98 36.88
CA SER A 352 8.63 -32.94 37.94
C SER A 352 9.31 -34.30 38.06
N MET A 353 10.65 -34.32 38.05
CA MET A 353 11.49 -35.52 38.24
C MET A 353 11.20 -36.26 39.56
N ALA A 354 10.71 -35.54 40.57
CA ALA A 354 10.23 -36.12 41.83
C ALA A 354 9.00 -37.03 41.64
N PHE A 355 8.16 -36.74 40.65
CA PHE A 355 6.98 -37.54 40.31
C PHE A 355 7.37 -38.87 39.63
N HIS A 356 8.42 -38.87 38.79
CA HIS A 356 8.96 -40.09 38.19
C HIS A 356 9.65 -41.02 39.20
N LEU A 357 10.39 -40.46 40.16
CA LEU A 357 11.04 -41.23 41.24
C LEU A 357 10.04 -41.85 42.23
N SER A 358 8.80 -41.34 42.31
CA SER A 358 7.74 -41.90 43.15
C SER A 358 7.12 -43.20 42.60
N ARG A 359 7.39 -43.52 41.33
CA ARG A 359 6.94 -44.74 40.65
C ARG A 359 7.97 -45.88 40.80
N ASN A 360 8.29 -46.26 42.03
CA ASN A 360 9.11 -47.47 42.25
C ASN A 360 8.22 -48.71 42.43
N ASP A 361 8.53 -49.73 41.62
CA ASP A 361 8.04 -51.10 41.74
C ASP A 361 8.56 -51.69 43.09
N PRO A 362 7.69 -52.21 43.98
CA PRO A 362 8.08 -52.67 45.32
C PRO A 362 9.05 -53.87 45.37
N LYS A 363 9.63 -54.30 44.23
CA LYS A 363 10.54 -55.45 44.12
C LYS A 363 12.02 -55.10 43.88
N ALA A 364 12.41 -53.83 43.78
CA ALA A 364 13.81 -53.46 43.58
C ALA A 364 14.59 -53.37 44.91
N GLN A 365 15.67 -54.15 45.06
CA GLN A 365 16.62 -54.05 46.18
C GLN A 365 17.06 -52.59 46.39
N SER A 366 17.00 -52.09 47.62
CA SER A 366 17.40 -50.74 47.96
C SER A 366 18.92 -50.60 47.88
N ILE A 367 19.44 -50.23 46.71
CA ILE A 367 20.85 -49.88 46.54
C ILE A 367 21.14 -48.65 47.41
N THR A 368 22.07 -48.77 48.34
CA THR A 368 22.50 -47.69 49.27
C THR A 368 23.95 -47.29 49.08
N THR A 369 24.79 -48.14 48.47
CA THR A 369 26.21 -47.88 48.21
C THR A 369 26.63 -48.42 46.83
N VAL A 370 27.69 -47.88 46.23
CA VAL A 370 28.22 -48.39 44.94
C VAL A 370 28.89 -49.77 45.06
N LYS A 371 29.39 -50.14 46.26
CA LYS A 371 30.12 -51.40 46.50
C LYS A 371 29.23 -52.64 46.39
N GLU A 372 27.94 -52.46 46.64
CA GLU A 372 26.93 -53.53 46.58
C GLU A 372 26.32 -53.67 45.18
N PHE A 373 26.72 -52.81 44.24
CA PHE A 373 26.20 -52.79 42.89
C PHE A 373 27.18 -53.44 41.91
N THR A 374 26.74 -54.50 41.22
CA THR A 374 27.52 -55.15 40.16
C THR A 374 26.75 -55.12 38.85
N LEU A 375 27.42 -54.66 37.78
CA LEU A 375 26.87 -54.75 36.43
C LEU A 375 27.01 -56.18 35.92
N GLU A 376 25.89 -56.78 35.52
CA GLU A 376 25.89 -58.06 34.82
C GLU A 376 26.68 -57.97 33.50
N SER A 377 27.25 -59.10 33.06
CA SER A 377 27.99 -59.20 31.80
C SER A 377 27.11 -59.01 30.56
N ASN A 378 25.81 -59.29 30.67
CA ASN A 378 24.83 -59.05 29.61
C ASN A 378 24.13 -57.70 29.80
N ILE A 379 24.32 -56.80 28.83
CA ILE A 379 23.76 -55.44 28.80
C ILE A 379 22.23 -55.43 28.88
N LEU A 380 21.56 -56.45 28.32
CA LEU A 380 20.08 -56.54 28.32
C LEU A 380 19.49 -56.81 29.71
N LYS A 381 20.33 -57.18 30.69
CA LYS A 381 19.92 -57.45 32.08
C LYS A 381 20.33 -56.34 33.05
N TRP A 382 20.88 -55.24 32.55
CA TRP A 382 21.27 -54.12 33.40
C TRP A 382 20.05 -53.50 34.08
N ASN A 383 20.14 -53.30 35.39
CA ASN A 383 19.11 -52.61 36.18
C ASN A 383 19.22 -51.08 35.98
N TRP A 384 18.67 -50.58 34.87
CA TRP A 384 18.73 -49.16 34.50
C TRP A 384 18.11 -48.22 35.54
N GLY A 385 17.03 -48.61 36.21
CA GLY A 385 16.45 -47.84 37.33
C GLY A 385 17.41 -47.75 38.52
N GLY A 386 18.12 -48.83 38.84
CA GLY A 386 19.19 -48.85 39.85
C GLY A 386 20.40 -47.98 39.46
N ILE A 387 20.83 -48.05 38.20
CA ILE A 387 21.92 -47.22 37.65
C ILE A 387 21.55 -45.74 37.72
N LEU A 388 20.34 -45.37 37.29
CA LEU A 388 19.86 -43.99 37.34
C LEU A 388 19.82 -43.47 38.78
N LYS A 389 19.29 -44.27 39.73
CA LYS A 389 19.26 -43.92 41.15
C LYS A 389 20.65 -43.71 41.74
N LEU A 390 21.62 -44.57 41.40
CA LEU A 390 23.02 -44.41 41.79
C LEU A 390 23.59 -43.08 41.28
N LEU A 391 23.37 -42.76 40.01
CA LEU A 391 23.90 -41.57 39.34
C LEU A 391 23.16 -40.27 39.69
N THR A 392 21.97 -40.32 40.28
CA THR A 392 21.17 -39.12 40.61
C THR A 392 21.05 -38.86 42.09
N VAL A 393 21.11 -39.90 42.94
CA VAL A 393 20.84 -39.79 44.38
C VAL A 393 22.05 -40.14 45.26
N ILE A 394 22.88 -41.10 44.86
CA ILE A 394 23.96 -41.60 45.74
C ILE A 394 25.28 -40.92 45.43
N LEU A 395 25.77 -41.07 44.19
CA LEU A 395 27.08 -40.60 43.77
C LEU A 395 27.21 -39.06 43.75
N PRO A 396 26.21 -38.26 43.35
CA PRO A 396 26.31 -36.80 43.40
C PRO A 396 26.44 -36.22 44.82
N HIS A 397 26.02 -36.97 45.84
CA HIS A 397 25.97 -36.51 47.23
C HIS A 397 27.03 -37.19 48.13
N ASN A 398 27.87 -38.07 47.57
CA ASN A 398 28.92 -38.79 48.30
C ASN A 398 30.22 -38.82 47.48
N GLU A 399 31.05 -37.78 47.64
CA GLU A 399 32.31 -37.62 46.88
C GLU A 399 33.30 -38.78 47.06
N ILE A 400 33.29 -39.42 48.24
CA ILE A 400 34.19 -40.53 48.54
C ILE A 400 33.80 -41.73 47.69
N GLU A 401 32.51 -42.08 47.64
CA GLU A 401 32.00 -43.14 46.77
C GLU A 401 32.16 -42.80 45.28
N ALA A 402 31.94 -41.53 44.89
CA ALA A 402 32.08 -41.10 43.50
C ALA A 402 33.49 -41.33 42.92
N LYS A 403 34.53 -41.31 43.78
CA LYS A 403 35.94 -41.51 43.41
C LYS A 403 36.45 -42.93 43.62
N MET A 404 35.62 -43.86 44.10
CA MET A 404 36.05 -45.25 44.32
C MET A 404 36.39 -45.96 42.99
N PRO A 405 37.34 -46.93 42.99
CA PRO A 405 37.66 -47.74 41.83
C PRO A 405 36.44 -48.41 41.17
N GLU A 406 35.46 -48.82 41.99
CA GLU A 406 34.21 -49.44 41.56
C GLU A 406 33.31 -48.45 40.78
N SER A 407 33.22 -47.19 41.24
CA SER A 407 32.52 -46.12 40.54
C SER A 407 33.21 -45.75 39.23
N ILE A 408 34.54 -45.69 39.22
CA ILE A 408 35.34 -45.43 38.01
C ILE A 408 35.13 -46.57 36.99
N ALA A 409 35.13 -47.82 37.44
CA ALA A 409 34.85 -48.97 36.59
C ALA A 409 33.42 -48.94 36.03
N LEU A 410 32.44 -48.49 36.83
CA LEU A 410 31.06 -48.27 36.41
C LEU A 410 30.98 -47.18 35.32
N TYR A 411 31.59 -46.01 35.53
CA TYR A 411 31.60 -44.92 34.54
C TYR A 411 32.21 -45.35 33.20
N ARG A 412 33.35 -46.07 33.22
CA ARG A 412 34.00 -46.57 32.01
C ARG A 412 33.13 -47.57 31.25
N LYS A 413 32.48 -48.50 31.96
CA LYS A 413 31.54 -49.45 31.34
C LYS A 413 30.33 -48.76 30.73
N LEU A 414 29.75 -47.78 31.42
CA LEU A 414 28.61 -46.99 30.92
C LEU A 414 28.99 -46.14 29.72
N LEU A 415 30.12 -45.41 29.76
CA LEU A 415 30.62 -44.65 28.61
C LEU A 415 30.94 -45.56 27.41
N GLY A 416 31.46 -46.78 27.66
CA GLY A 416 31.68 -47.79 26.63
C GLY A 416 30.38 -48.25 25.96
N TYR A 417 29.31 -48.44 26.74
CA TYR A 417 27.97 -48.75 26.22
C TYR A 417 27.38 -47.57 25.42
N TYR A 418 27.46 -46.34 25.91
CA TYR A 418 26.97 -45.17 25.19
C TYR A 418 27.76 -44.85 23.91
N ALA A 419 29.00 -45.32 23.82
CA ALA A 419 29.80 -45.25 22.61
C ALA A 419 29.49 -46.37 21.59
N SER A 420 28.82 -47.46 21.99
CA SER A 420 28.52 -48.60 21.11
C SER A 420 27.31 -48.35 20.20
N ASP A 421 27.12 -49.20 19.20
CA ASP A 421 25.92 -49.16 18.34
C ASP A 421 24.69 -49.77 19.02
N ASP A 422 24.87 -50.51 20.12
CA ASP A 422 23.77 -51.08 20.90
C ASP A 422 22.87 -50.00 21.50
N PHE A 423 23.45 -48.87 21.91
CA PHE A 423 22.70 -47.71 22.40
C PHE A 423 21.78 -47.12 21.32
N ILE A 424 22.08 -47.24 20.03
CA ILE A 424 21.19 -46.71 18.98
C ILE A 424 19.96 -47.60 18.78
N SER A 425 20.08 -48.91 19.00
CA SER A 425 19.04 -49.88 18.65
C SER A 425 18.00 -50.17 19.74
N LYS A 426 18.32 -49.94 21.01
CA LYS A 426 17.49 -50.33 22.18
C LYS A 426 17.64 -49.35 23.34
N THR A 427 16.79 -48.31 23.41
CA THR A 427 16.80 -47.34 24.53
C THR A 427 15.49 -47.31 25.30
N SER A 428 15.58 -47.33 26.62
CA SER A 428 14.49 -47.00 27.54
C SER A 428 14.64 -45.57 28.08
N THR A 429 13.59 -44.99 28.64
CA THR A 429 13.65 -43.65 29.28
C THR A 429 14.73 -43.59 30.36
N ASP A 430 14.84 -44.63 31.20
CA ASP A 430 15.83 -44.69 32.28
C ASP A 430 17.27 -44.75 31.73
N THR A 431 17.48 -45.43 30.60
CA THR A 431 18.77 -45.46 29.90
C THR A 431 19.18 -44.06 29.44
N LYS A 432 18.25 -43.27 28.90
CA LYS A 432 18.51 -41.90 28.42
C LYS A 432 18.81 -40.93 29.57
N GLU A 433 18.03 -40.98 30.63
CA GLU A 433 18.23 -40.16 31.82
C GLU A 433 19.54 -40.51 32.55
N SER A 434 19.94 -41.79 32.52
CA SER A 434 21.19 -42.21 33.15
C SER A 434 22.44 -41.74 32.40
N LEU A 435 22.38 -41.54 31.07
CA LEU A 435 23.42 -40.86 30.31
C LEU A 435 23.57 -39.40 30.77
N ILE A 436 22.45 -38.68 30.89
CA ILE A 436 22.41 -37.30 31.35
C ILE A 436 22.99 -37.18 32.77
N ALA A 437 22.59 -38.06 33.68
CA ALA A 437 23.09 -38.10 35.06
C ALA A 437 24.59 -38.41 35.13
N LEU A 438 25.07 -39.37 34.33
CA LEU A 438 26.49 -39.72 34.24
C LEU A 438 27.34 -38.53 33.79
N ILE A 439 26.91 -37.82 32.76
CA ILE A 439 27.64 -36.66 32.24
C ILE A 439 27.65 -35.52 33.27
N ARG A 440 26.55 -35.31 34.00
CA ARG A 440 26.52 -34.34 35.12
C ARG A 440 27.54 -34.69 36.20
N ILE A 441 27.65 -35.95 36.61
CA ILE A 441 28.65 -36.36 37.61
C ILE A 441 30.07 -36.15 37.10
N LEU A 442 30.38 -36.60 35.88
CA LEU A 442 31.72 -36.52 35.29
C LEU A 442 32.18 -35.09 34.99
N THR A 443 31.26 -34.13 34.98
CA THR A 443 31.53 -32.71 34.76
C THR A 443 31.39 -31.86 36.02
N SER A 444 30.64 -32.33 37.02
CA SER A 444 30.64 -31.76 38.37
C SER A 444 32.01 -32.01 39.00
N GLY A 445 32.65 -31.01 39.59
CA GLY A 445 34.03 -31.10 40.13
C GLY A 445 34.25 -32.15 41.24
N HIS A 446 33.25 -32.97 41.55
CA HIS A 446 33.23 -34.05 42.53
C HIS A 446 33.89 -35.35 42.04
N CYS A 447 34.15 -35.52 40.74
CA CYS A 447 34.81 -36.70 40.16
C CYS A 447 35.96 -36.29 39.21
N SER A 448 36.98 -37.14 39.02
CA SER A 448 38.00 -36.88 37.98
C SER A 448 37.34 -36.94 36.61
N SER A 449 37.45 -35.85 35.84
CA SER A 449 36.99 -35.77 34.47
C SER A 449 37.86 -36.59 33.50
N ASP A 450 38.99 -37.16 33.97
CA ASP A 450 39.96 -37.88 33.14
C ASP A 450 39.33 -39.06 32.39
N ASP A 451 38.36 -39.75 32.99
CA ASP A 451 37.67 -40.87 32.34
C ASP A 451 36.79 -40.44 31.16
N LEU A 452 36.19 -39.25 31.25
CA LEU A 452 35.49 -38.63 30.12
C LEU A 452 36.50 -38.13 29.08
N TYR A 453 37.53 -37.38 29.51
CA TYR A 453 38.54 -36.79 28.64
C TYR A 453 39.36 -37.79 27.84
N ASN A 454 39.57 -39.00 28.35
CA ASN A 454 40.32 -40.05 27.67
C ASN A 454 39.46 -40.95 26.77
N ASN A 455 38.12 -40.84 26.83
CA ASN A 455 37.22 -41.69 26.05
C ASN A 455 36.99 -41.14 24.62
N LYS A 456 37.90 -41.50 23.70
CA LYS A 456 37.82 -41.11 22.28
C LYS A 456 36.61 -41.71 21.54
N ASN A 457 36.16 -42.89 21.93
CA ASN A 457 35.06 -43.58 21.26
C ASN A 457 33.73 -42.86 21.52
N PHE A 458 33.51 -42.43 22.77
CA PHE A 458 32.35 -41.63 23.12
C PHE A 458 32.39 -40.26 22.42
N ALA A 459 33.55 -39.59 22.37
CA ALA A 459 33.71 -38.35 21.62
C ALA A 459 33.37 -38.50 20.12
N ALA A 460 33.84 -39.58 19.48
CA ALA A 460 33.51 -39.86 18.08
C ALA A 460 32.00 -40.08 17.87
N LYS A 461 31.34 -40.72 18.83
CA LYS A 461 29.88 -40.92 18.81
C LYS A 461 29.12 -39.60 18.94
N LEU A 462 29.52 -38.73 19.88
CA LEU A 462 28.97 -37.39 20.02
C LEU A 462 29.16 -36.55 18.76
N LYS A 463 30.35 -36.61 18.14
CA LYS A 463 30.62 -35.92 16.88
C LYS A 463 29.68 -36.39 15.75
N LYS A 464 29.55 -37.71 15.57
CA LYS A 464 28.64 -38.30 14.58
C LYS A 464 27.17 -37.93 14.86
N ALA A 465 26.78 -37.81 16.12
CA ALA A 465 25.44 -37.37 16.49
C ALA A 465 25.22 -35.88 16.18
N ALA A 466 26.21 -35.02 16.43
CA ALA A 466 26.15 -33.60 16.06
C ALA A 466 26.05 -33.40 14.53
N GLU A 467 26.78 -34.20 13.74
CA GLU A 467 26.72 -34.17 12.26
C GLU A 467 25.37 -34.66 11.70
N LYS A 468 24.63 -35.47 12.46
CA LYS A 468 23.38 -36.12 12.03
C LYS A 468 22.11 -35.58 12.71
N ILE A 469 22.21 -34.48 13.44
CA ILE A 469 21.08 -33.93 14.21
C ILE A 469 19.85 -33.63 13.34
N ASN A 470 20.05 -33.34 12.05
CA ASN A 470 18.99 -33.09 11.07
C ASN A 470 18.11 -34.32 10.76
N GLN A 471 18.48 -35.53 11.20
CA GLN A 471 17.75 -36.76 10.90
C GLN A 471 16.56 -37.02 11.84
N ASN A 472 16.42 -36.24 12.93
CA ASN A 472 15.34 -36.33 13.93
C ASN A 472 15.05 -37.75 14.45
N GLU A 473 16.09 -38.57 14.63
CA GLU A 473 15.99 -39.94 15.13
C GLU A 473 16.40 -40.02 16.62
N GLU A 474 15.52 -40.50 17.49
CA GLU A 474 15.93 -40.97 18.82
C GLU A 474 16.80 -42.24 18.66
N PRO A 475 18.01 -42.33 19.26
CA PRO A 475 18.49 -41.64 20.46
C PRO A 475 19.54 -40.53 20.22
N LEU A 476 19.65 -39.98 19.00
CA LEU A 476 20.58 -38.88 18.70
C LEU A 476 20.30 -37.64 19.54
N TRP A 477 19.03 -37.35 19.82
CA TRP A 477 18.60 -36.27 20.71
C TRP A 477 19.06 -36.45 22.16
N SER A 478 19.15 -37.67 22.65
CA SER A 478 19.69 -37.94 24.00
C SER A 478 21.20 -37.66 24.07
N LEU A 479 21.93 -37.93 22.98
CA LEU A 479 23.33 -37.52 22.83
C LEU A 479 23.47 -36.00 22.67
N TYR A 480 22.53 -35.35 21.98
CA TYR A 480 22.50 -33.89 21.89
C TYR A 480 22.25 -33.24 23.26
N LYS A 481 21.26 -33.73 24.03
CA LYS A 481 21.02 -33.26 25.40
C LYS A 481 22.26 -33.40 26.28
N SER A 482 23.00 -34.50 26.17
CA SER A 482 24.26 -34.64 26.90
C SER A 482 25.35 -33.66 26.44
N MET A 483 25.42 -33.33 25.14
CA MET A 483 26.26 -32.24 24.64
C MET A 483 25.86 -30.88 25.21
N THR A 484 24.57 -30.57 25.33
CA THR A 484 24.12 -29.31 25.95
C THR A 484 24.50 -29.21 27.43
N ILE A 485 24.55 -30.33 28.15
CA ILE A 485 25.07 -30.38 29.54
C ILE A 485 26.58 -30.19 29.57
N LEU A 486 27.32 -30.76 28.60
CA LEU A 486 28.76 -30.51 28.47
C LEU A 486 29.05 -29.03 28.20
N MET A 487 28.20 -28.33 27.44
CA MET A 487 28.35 -26.90 27.20
C MET A 487 28.27 -26.06 28.48
N LYS A 488 27.55 -26.54 29.51
CA LYS A 488 27.29 -25.83 30.78
C LYS A 488 28.49 -25.74 31.73
N THR A 489 29.53 -26.55 31.49
CA THR A 489 30.70 -26.61 32.37
C THR A 489 31.98 -26.28 31.61
N GLU A 490 32.96 -25.67 32.30
CA GLU A 490 34.26 -25.32 31.69
C GLU A 490 34.99 -26.57 31.18
N ASN A 491 34.98 -27.65 31.97
CA ASN A 491 35.57 -28.93 31.59
C ASN A 491 34.84 -29.58 30.41
N GLY A 492 33.51 -29.57 30.40
CA GLY A 492 32.74 -30.07 29.26
C GLY A 492 32.99 -29.28 27.97
N THR A 493 33.09 -27.95 28.05
CA THR A 493 33.41 -27.09 26.90
C THR A 493 34.81 -27.38 26.34
N LYS A 494 35.84 -27.49 27.21
CA LYS A 494 37.20 -27.90 26.82
C LYS A 494 37.22 -29.28 26.16
N TYR A 495 36.39 -30.22 26.65
CA TYR A 495 36.23 -31.54 26.05
C TYR A 495 35.65 -31.46 24.63
N LEU A 496 34.56 -30.70 24.44
CA LEU A 496 33.93 -30.50 23.12
C LEU A 496 34.88 -29.83 22.11
N GLN A 497 35.69 -28.87 22.57
CA GLN A 497 36.70 -28.20 21.74
C GLN A 497 37.84 -29.14 21.34
N ARG A 498 38.40 -29.90 22.30
CA ARG A 498 39.52 -30.84 22.05
C ARG A 498 39.20 -31.85 20.94
N TYR A 499 37.95 -32.29 20.86
CA TYR A 499 37.49 -33.28 19.88
C TYR A 499 36.80 -32.67 18.65
N LYS A 500 36.86 -31.34 18.47
CA LYS A 500 36.23 -30.60 17.35
C LYS A 500 34.73 -30.84 17.21
N ILE A 501 34.03 -31.12 18.31
CA ILE A 501 32.57 -31.24 18.35
C ILE A 501 31.94 -29.84 18.40
N ALA A 502 32.63 -28.91 19.07
CA ALA A 502 32.21 -27.50 19.15
C ALA A 502 32.01 -26.85 17.78
N ASP A 503 32.90 -27.11 16.81
CA ASP A 503 32.81 -26.52 15.47
C ASP A 503 31.60 -27.07 14.70
N THR A 504 31.33 -28.38 14.82
CA THR A 504 30.13 -29.01 14.26
C THR A 504 28.85 -28.43 14.85
N LEU A 505 28.83 -28.17 16.16
CA LEU A 505 27.67 -27.59 16.85
C LEU A 505 27.43 -26.13 16.44
N LYS A 506 28.49 -25.35 16.19
CA LYS A 506 28.37 -23.98 15.64
C LYS A 506 27.85 -23.98 14.20
N ALA A 507 28.32 -24.92 13.37
CA ALA A 507 27.85 -25.06 11.99
C ALA A 507 26.33 -25.31 11.90
N ILE A 508 25.69 -25.88 12.94
CA ILE A 508 24.22 -25.99 13.01
C ILE A 508 23.57 -24.60 12.96
N GLY A 509 24.09 -23.62 13.70
CA GLY A 509 23.55 -22.26 13.70
C GLY A 509 23.71 -21.53 12.36
N GLU A 510 24.73 -21.90 11.56
CA GLU A 510 25.03 -21.27 10.26
C GLU A 510 24.32 -21.94 9.08
N SER A 511 24.07 -23.26 9.14
CA SER A 511 23.62 -24.07 8.00
C SER A 511 22.19 -24.61 8.13
N CYS A 512 21.54 -24.46 9.29
CA CYS A 512 20.20 -24.98 9.50
C CYS A 512 19.12 -24.13 8.81
N THR A 513 18.23 -24.78 8.07
CA THR A 513 17.08 -24.16 7.39
C THR A 513 15.73 -24.62 7.92
N ASP A 514 15.71 -25.63 8.81
CA ASP A 514 14.48 -26.21 9.39
C ASP A 514 14.09 -25.48 10.68
N THR A 515 12.92 -24.85 10.66
CA THR A 515 12.37 -24.07 11.78
C THR A 515 12.00 -24.92 13.00
N ASN A 516 11.58 -26.18 12.81
CA ASN A 516 11.24 -27.08 13.91
C ASN A 516 12.50 -27.51 14.65
N LEU A 517 13.54 -27.88 13.91
CA LEU A 517 14.84 -28.27 14.45
C LEU A 517 15.49 -27.12 15.23
N VAL A 518 15.45 -25.89 14.69
CA VAL A 518 15.96 -24.71 15.40
C VAL A 518 15.24 -24.48 16.72
N THR A 519 13.91 -24.64 16.75
CA THR A 519 13.11 -24.49 17.97
C THR A 519 13.54 -25.51 19.03
N GLU A 520 13.67 -26.78 18.65
CA GLU A 520 14.06 -27.86 19.56
C GLU A 520 15.52 -27.73 20.05
N VAL A 521 16.43 -27.27 19.18
CA VAL A 521 17.81 -26.93 19.54
C VAL A 521 17.86 -25.80 20.58
N LEU A 522 17.14 -24.70 20.33
CA LEU A 522 17.12 -23.53 21.22
C LEU A 522 16.48 -23.84 22.57
N ASP A 523 15.57 -24.81 22.67
CA ASP A 523 14.97 -25.23 23.93
C ASP A 523 15.94 -25.92 24.89
N HIS A 524 17.00 -26.54 24.37
CA HIS A 524 17.99 -27.25 25.19
C HIS A 524 19.28 -26.45 25.42
N ILE A 525 19.50 -25.35 24.70
CA ILE A 525 20.65 -24.46 24.90
C ILE A 525 20.41 -23.51 26.06
N ASP A 526 21.37 -23.46 26.97
CA ASP A 526 21.42 -22.49 28.08
C ASP A 526 22.57 -21.49 27.85
N ILE A 527 22.21 -20.21 27.82
CA ILE A 527 23.14 -19.10 27.58
C ILE A 527 23.50 -18.30 28.86
N ILE A 528 22.90 -18.65 30.00
CA ILE A 528 23.06 -17.92 31.28
C ILE A 528 24.41 -18.28 31.93
N GLU A 529 24.76 -19.57 31.97
CA GLU A 529 26.07 -20.03 32.42
C GLU A 529 27.16 -19.63 31.41
N ASP A 530 28.43 -19.48 31.85
CA ASP A 530 29.50 -18.88 31.04
C ASP A 530 30.02 -19.81 29.93
N ASN A 531 29.16 -20.00 28.92
CA ASN A 531 29.30 -20.99 27.86
C ASN A 531 29.63 -20.30 26.54
N CYS A 532 30.81 -20.54 25.96
CA CYS A 532 31.22 -19.90 24.70
C CYS A 532 30.51 -20.47 23.46
N ILE A 533 30.07 -21.73 23.49
CA ILE A 533 29.49 -22.43 22.32
C ILE A 533 28.00 -22.10 22.16
N GLY A 534 27.20 -22.18 23.23
CA GLY A 534 25.77 -21.90 23.19
C GLY A 534 25.45 -20.47 22.74
N LYS A 535 26.22 -19.49 23.24
CA LYS A 535 26.10 -18.08 22.82
C LYS A 535 26.37 -17.89 21.34
N GLN A 536 27.42 -18.53 20.81
CA GLN A 536 27.76 -18.45 19.38
C GLN A 536 26.68 -19.10 18.50
N ILE A 537 26.09 -20.23 18.89
CA ILE A 537 24.98 -20.83 18.15
C ILE A 537 23.80 -19.85 18.05
N VAL A 538 23.43 -19.22 19.16
CA VAL A 538 22.34 -18.22 19.17
C VAL A 538 22.67 -17.00 18.32
N ILE A 539 23.91 -16.49 18.36
CA ILE A 539 24.35 -15.37 17.51
C ILE A 539 24.29 -15.74 16.02
N SER A 540 24.75 -16.94 15.63
CA SER A 540 24.66 -17.42 14.25
C SER A 540 23.20 -17.53 13.77
N LEU A 541 22.28 -18.00 14.64
CA LEU A 541 20.85 -18.07 14.32
C LEU A 541 20.21 -16.66 14.22
N LEU A 542 20.62 -15.71 15.06
CA LEU A 542 20.21 -14.30 14.95
C LEU A 542 20.69 -13.66 13.64
N ASN A 543 21.84 -14.11 13.10
CA ASN A 543 22.39 -13.71 11.80
C ASN A 543 21.83 -14.51 10.60
N SER A 544 20.86 -15.40 10.81
CA SER A 544 20.27 -16.20 9.73
C SER A 544 19.59 -15.32 8.68
N SER A 545 19.76 -15.69 7.40
CA SER A 545 19.04 -15.06 6.29
C SER A 545 17.54 -15.45 6.23
N ASN A 546 17.14 -16.51 6.95
CA ASN A 546 15.74 -16.92 7.06
C ASN A 546 15.02 -16.12 8.16
N GLN A 547 14.03 -15.32 7.79
CA GLN A 547 13.29 -14.46 8.71
C GLN A 547 12.55 -15.22 9.82
N GLU A 548 12.04 -16.43 9.56
CA GLU A 548 11.33 -17.21 10.58
C GLU A 548 12.30 -17.77 11.63
N ILE A 549 13.48 -18.23 11.21
CA ILE A 549 14.56 -18.65 12.13
C ILE A 549 15.02 -17.47 12.98
N HIS A 550 15.22 -16.30 12.36
CA HIS A 550 15.58 -15.08 13.08
C HIS A 550 14.51 -14.71 14.14
N LYS A 551 13.22 -14.76 13.80
CA LYS A 551 12.11 -14.51 14.76
C LYS A 551 12.12 -15.49 15.92
N ILE A 552 12.33 -16.79 15.67
CA ILE A 552 12.41 -17.81 16.72
C ILE A 552 13.57 -17.50 17.68
N ALA A 553 14.75 -17.15 17.14
CA ALA A 553 15.91 -16.77 17.94
C ALA A 553 15.65 -15.49 18.77
N VAL A 554 15.04 -14.46 18.18
CA VAL A 554 14.63 -13.23 18.88
C VAL A 554 13.67 -13.53 20.02
N ASN A 555 12.65 -14.36 19.79
CA ASN A 555 11.68 -14.75 20.82
C ASN A 555 12.35 -15.50 21.96
N LYS A 556 13.32 -16.37 21.66
CA LYS A 556 14.12 -17.05 22.68
C LYS A 556 14.91 -16.05 23.53
N ILE A 557 15.56 -15.05 22.93
CA ILE A 557 16.25 -13.98 23.67
C ILE A 557 15.29 -13.22 24.58
N LYS A 558 14.13 -12.81 24.06
CA LYS A 558 13.12 -12.09 24.85
C LYS A 558 12.58 -12.93 26.01
N SER A 559 12.46 -14.25 25.84
CA SER A 559 12.02 -15.15 26.92
C SER A 559 12.93 -15.11 28.16
N TYR A 560 14.23 -14.82 27.97
CA TYR A 560 15.17 -14.69 29.09
C TYR A 560 14.99 -13.44 29.94
N GLN A 561 14.27 -12.42 29.46
CA GLN A 561 13.95 -11.23 30.26
C GLN A 561 13.10 -11.57 31.49
N ASN A 562 12.29 -12.63 31.40
CA ASN A 562 11.39 -13.07 32.46
C ASN A 562 11.98 -14.19 33.33
N THR A 563 13.02 -14.89 32.87
CA THR A 563 13.56 -16.09 33.52
C THR A 563 14.96 -15.91 34.10
N SER A 564 15.77 -14.97 33.59
CA SER A 564 17.12 -14.74 34.08
C SER A 564 17.16 -13.75 35.24
N ILE A 565 17.94 -14.07 36.28
CA ILE A 565 18.16 -13.20 37.44
C ILE A 565 19.01 -11.96 37.07
N ASN A 566 19.91 -12.08 36.08
CA ASN A 566 20.81 -11.01 35.64
C ASN A 566 20.89 -10.89 34.10
N PHE A 567 19.73 -10.74 33.47
CA PHE A 567 19.58 -10.58 32.02
C PHE A 567 20.55 -9.56 31.37
N PRO A 568 20.77 -8.35 31.93
CA PRO A 568 21.65 -7.34 31.30
C PRO A 568 23.09 -7.83 31.08
N VAL A 569 23.65 -8.57 32.03
CA VAL A 569 25.03 -9.04 31.95
C VAL A 569 25.11 -10.35 31.19
N ASP A 570 24.26 -11.33 31.52
CA ASP A 570 24.45 -12.70 31.03
C ASP A 570 23.97 -12.88 29.59
N VAL A 571 22.97 -12.10 29.17
CA VAL A 571 22.36 -12.21 27.84
C VAL A 571 22.63 -10.95 27.01
N PHE A 572 22.29 -9.77 27.50
CA PHE A 572 22.41 -8.55 26.69
C PHE A 572 23.87 -8.21 26.39
N GLN A 573 24.74 -8.15 27.40
CA GLN A 573 26.17 -7.85 27.21
C GLN A 573 26.91 -8.93 26.42
N LYS A 574 26.62 -10.20 26.70
CA LYS A 574 27.39 -11.35 26.17
C LYS A 574 26.83 -11.92 24.87
N VAL A 575 25.61 -11.58 24.45
CA VAL A 575 24.98 -12.10 23.21
C VAL A 575 24.50 -10.96 22.31
N VAL A 576 23.69 -10.04 22.81
CA VAL A 576 23.05 -8.99 21.99
C VAL A 576 24.07 -7.95 21.50
N ILE A 577 24.99 -7.50 22.36
CA ILE A 577 26.06 -6.57 21.94
C ILE A 577 26.97 -7.22 20.88
N PRO A 578 27.52 -8.43 21.07
CA PRO A 578 28.28 -9.13 20.04
C PRO A 578 27.50 -9.31 18.73
N TYR A 579 26.24 -9.75 18.79
CA TYR A 579 25.39 -9.86 17.61
C TYR A 579 25.24 -8.52 16.87
N THR A 580 24.99 -7.42 17.59
CA THR A 580 24.88 -6.08 17.00
C THR A 580 26.18 -5.67 16.32
N LYS A 581 27.34 -6.03 16.87
CA LYS A 581 28.66 -5.78 16.27
C LYS A 581 28.90 -6.64 15.03
N GLU A 582 28.67 -7.95 15.12
CA GLU A 582 28.87 -8.89 14.00
C GLU A 582 27.94 -8.60 12.83
N ALA A 583 26.70 -8.21 13.12
CA ALA A 583 25.72 -7.80 12.12
C ALA A 583 25.95 -6.36 11.60
N ASN A 584 27.06 -5.71 11.98
CA ASN A 584 27.40 -4.32 11.64
C ASN A 584 26.24 -3.33 11.87
N ALA A 585 25.52 -3.48 12.99
CA ALA A 585 24.34 -2.68 13.34
C ALA A 585 23.28 -2.64 12.22
N SER A 586 23.02 -3.79 11.57
CA SER A 586 21.90 -3.96 10.66
C SER A 586 20.56 -3.62 11.31
N GLU A 587 19.54 -3.30 10.49
CA GLU A 587 18.21 -2.91 10.94
C GLU A 587 17.58 -3.91 11.93
N ASN A 588 17.68 -5.22 11.65
CA ASN A 588 17.18 -6.27 12.55
C ASN A 588 17.90 -6.30 13.90
N SER A 589 19.24 -6.13 13.88
CA SER A 589 20.03 -6.10 15.11
C SER A 589 19.71 -4.87 15.97
N LEU A 590 19.53 -3.71 15.33
CA LEU A 590 19.14 -2.48 16.00
C LEU A 590 17.72 -2.54 16.54
N LYS A 591 16.78 -3.21 15.86
CA LYS A 591 15.40 -3.39 16.35
C LYS A 591 15.39 -4.21 17.65
N LEU A 592 16.08 -5.36 17.68
CA LEU A 592 16.24 -6.15 18.91
C LEU A 592 16.95 -5.34 20.01
N PHE A 593 18.01 -4.61 19.65
CA PHE A 593 18.75 -3.78 20.59
C PHE A 593 17.84 -2.72 21.23
N VAL A 594 17.11 -1.95 20.43
CA VAL A 594 16.18 -0.89 20.88
C VAL A 594 15.08 -1.48 21.76
N ASP A 595 14.47 -2.59 21.35
CA ASP A 595 13.47 -3.28 22.15
C ASP A 595 14.03 -3.59 23.55
N LEU A 596 15.21 -4.19 23.65
CA LEU A 596 15.75 -4.61 24.95
C LEU A 596 16.19 -3.44 25.84
N VAL A 597 16.84 -2.40 25.29
CA VAL A 597 17.30 -1.24 26.09
C VAL A 597 16.17 -0.31 26.52
N THR A 598 15.04 -0.32 25.81
CA THR A 598 13.85 0.44 26.22
C THR A 598 13.10 -0.25 27.36
N HIS A 599 13.16 -1.58 27.42
CA HIS A 599 12.51 -2.38 28.48
C HIS A 599 13.32 -2.43 29.78
N ASP A 600 14.66 -2.52 29.71
CA ASP A 600 15.53 -2.60 30.89
C ASP A 600 16.61 -1.52 30.85
N SER A 601 16.54 -0.58 31.79
CA SER A 601 17.48 0.53 31.89
C SER A 601 18.92 0.08 32.13
N LYS A 602 19.15 -1.08 32.75
CA LYS A 602 20.49 -1.63 33.00
C LYS A 602 21.17 -2.08 31.71
N CYS A 603 20.41 -2.55 30.71
CA CYS A 603 20.94 -2.86 29.39
C CYS A 603 21.52 -1.60 28.73
N LEU A 604 20.84 -0.46 28.88
CA LEU A 604 21.32 0.82 28.37
C LEU A 604 22.61 1.26 29.07
N ASP A 605 22.70 1.09 30.39
CA ASP A 605 23.90 1.43 31.16
C ASP A 605 25.13 0.64 30.67
N ILE A 606 24.96 -0.64 30.34
CA ILE A 606 26.01 -1.48 29.75
C ILE A 606 26.36 -1.00 28.32
N ALA A 607 25.36 -0.67 27.52
CA ALA A 607 25.57 -0.27 26.12
C ALA A 607 26.35 1.05 26.00
N VAL A 608 26.05 2.05 26.84
CA VAL A 608 26.66 3.39 26.77
C VAL A 608 28.17 3.36 27.06
N VAL A 609 28.65 2.42 27.88
CA VAL A 609 30.08 2.30 28.21
C VAL A 609 30.90 1.71 27.04
N ASN A 610 30.25 1.08 26.05
CA ASN A 610 30.92 0.42 24.94
C ASN A 610 31.25 1.38 23.79
N LYS A 611 32.48 1.93 23.78
CA LYS A 611 32.93 2.91 22.77
C LYS A 611 32.81 2.44 21.32
N GLU A 612 33.10 1.16 21.05
CA GLU A 612 32.99 0.60 19.69
C GLU A 612 31.54 0.55 19.20
N LEU A 613 30.63 0.13 20.08
CA LEU A 613 29.19 0.12 19.79
C LEU A 613 28.68 1.55 19.54
N PHE A 614 29.20 2.52 20.29
CA PHE A 614 28.87 3.94 20.16
C PHE A 614 29.14 4.47 18.73
N THR A 615 30.34 4.22 18.18
CA THR A 615 30.72 4.62 16.82
C THR A 615 29.94 3.84 15.75
N LEU A 616 29.72 2.54 15.97
CA LEU A 616 28.99 1.69 15.04
C LEU A 616 27.53 2.16 14.86
N ILE A 617 26.85 2.45 15.96
CA ILE A 617 25.46 2.93 15.94
C ILE A 617 25.37 4.31 15.29
N GLN A 618 26.32 5.21 15.56
CA GLN A 618 26.36 6.55 14.95
C GLN A 618 26.33 6.49 13.41
N ASN A 619 27.09 5.56 12.83
CA ASN A 619 27.19 5.38 11.38
C ASN A 619 25.96 4.68 10.77
N SER A 620 25.21 3.93 11.58
CA SER A 620 24.14 3.06 11.10
C SER A 620 22.74 3.65 11.30
N SER A 621 22.45 4.19 12.49
CA SER A 621 21.17 4.84 12.79
C SER A 621 21.31 5.95 13.82
N ARG A 622 21.14 7.20 13.37
CA ARG A 622 21.14 8.39 14.23
C ARG A 622 19.98 8.42 15.22
N PHE A 623 18.85 7.77 14.90
CA PHE A 623 17.71 7.65 15.81
C PHE A 623 18.09 6.78 17.01
N VAL A 624 18.68 5.60 16.78
CA VAL A 624 19.16 4.73 17.87
C VAL A 624 20.32 5.36 18.61
N TYR A 625 21.21 6.05 17.90
CA TYR A 625 22.33 6.80 18.50
C TYR A 625 21.85 7.79 19.56
N SER A 626 20.69 8.41 19.34
CA SER A 626 20.10 9.34 20.30
C SER A 626 19.85 8.73 21.69
N LEU A 627 19.58 7.43 21.80
CA LEU A 627 19.38 6.72 23.08
C LEU A 627 20.61 6.81 23.98
N LEU A 628 21.80 6.83 23.40
CA LEU A 628 23.07 6.78 24.14
C LEU A 628 23.32 8.09 24.92
N PHE A 629 22.69 9.20 24.52
CA PHE A 629 22.75 10.49 25.24
C PHE A 629 21.77 10.60 26.41
N SER A 630 21.07 9.52 26.76
CA SER A 630 20.21 9.47 27.95
C SER A 630 20.97 9.28 29.28
N ARG A 631 22.30 9.20 29.22
CA ARG A 631 23.22 9.03 30.35
C ARG A 631 24.39 10.00 30.23
N ASP A 632 24.92 10.45 31.36
CA ASP A 632 26.01 11.44 31.39
C ASP A 632 27.28 10.93 30.69
N ILE A 633 27.60 9.64 30.82
CA ILE A 633 28.72 8.97 30.12
C ILE A 633 28.61 9.11 28.59
N GLY A 634 27.39 9.14 28.05
CA GLY A 634 27.17 9.31 26.62
C GLY A 634 27.69 10.66 26.09
N PHE A 635 27.69 11.70 26.91
CA PHE A 635 28.24 13.01 26.56
C PHE A 635 29.76 13.08 26.62
N GLU A 636 30.42 12.10 27.25
CA GLU A 636 31.89 12.00 27.30
C GLU A 636 32.44 11.27 26.07
N ILE A 637 31.69 10.29 25.56
CA ILE A 637 32.08 9.48 24.40
C ILE A 637 31.61 10.10 23.09
N GLY A 638 30.39 10.64 23.06
CA GLY A 638 29.72 11.14 21.86
C GLY A 638 29.91 12.62 21.58
N ASN A 639 29.86 13.00 20.30
CA ASN A 639 29.83 14.40 19.89
C ASN A 639 28.39 14.92 19.82
N ILE A 640 27.89 15.41 20.96
CA ILE A 640 26.52 15.92 21.07
C ILE A 640 26.27 17.17 20.22
N GLU A 641 27.26 18.05 20.03
CA GLU A 641 27.08 19.28 19.24
C GLU A 641 26.84 18.96 17.77
N TYR A 642 27.66 18.05 17.21
CA TYR A 642 27.48 17.56 15.84
C TYR A 642 26.13 16.88 15.64
N GLU A 643 25.70 16.06 16.59
CA GLU A 643 24.42 15.35 16.49
C GLU A 643 23.23 16.31 16.63
N LEU A 644 23.28 17.25 17.57
CA LEU A 644 22.25 18.26 17.75
C LEU A 644 22.07 19.14 16.50
N ASN A 645 23.18 19.56 15.87
CA ASN A 645 23.13 20.33 14.63
C ASN A 645 22.44 19.54 13.51
N TRP A 646 22.76 18.26 13.34
CA TRP A 646 22.08 17.40 12.36
C TRP A 646 20.57 17.29 12.62
N TRP A 647 20.16 17.13 13.89
CA TRP A 647 18.75 17.08 14.26
C TRP A 647 18.01 18.38 13.95
N LEU A 648 18.62 19.52 14.23
CA LEU A 648 18.04 20.84 13.96
C LEU A 648 17.92 21.11 12.46
N GLU A 649 18.93 20.74 11.67
CA GLU A 649 18.97 20.95 10.21
C GLU A 649 18.01 20.03 9.45
N CYS A 650 17.95 18.74 9.77
CA CYS A 650 17.11 17.79 9.03
C CYS A 650 16.54 16.61 9.84
N GLY A 651 17.11 16.25 10.99
CA GLY A 651 16.67 15.08 11.76
C GLY A 651 15.24 15.19 12.27
N ILE A 652 14.81 16.37 12.72
CA ILE A 652 13.41 16.63 13.13
C ILE A 652 12.42 16.32 12.00
N ASP A 653 12.76 16.68 10.76
CA ASP A 653 11.88 16.46 9.60
C ASP A 653 11.90 14.98 9.17
N LYS A 654 13.08 14.36 9.20
CA LYS A 654 13.25 12.93 8.91
C LYS A 654 12.56 12.04 9.93
N TYR A 655 12.50 12.46 11.19
CA TYR A 655 11.84 11.72 12.27
C TYR A 655 10.37 11.44 11.98
N VAL A 656 9.67 12.34 11.28
CA VAL A 656 8.27 12.12 10.89
C VAL A 656 8.11 10.86 10.04
N LYS A 657 9.06 10.58 9.14
CA LYS A 657 9.03 9.36 8.32
C LYS A 657 9.29 8.11 9.14
N GLU A 658 10.22 8.16 10.10
CA GLU A 658 10.47 7.03 11.01
C GLU A 658 9.28 6.77 11.92
N TYR A 659 8.65 7.83 12.43
CA TYR A 659 7.43 7.73 13.22
C TYR A 659 6.29 7.09 12.42
N ASP A 660 6.06 7.56 11.19
CA ASP A 660 5.03 7.00 10.30
C ASP A 660 5.36 5.55 9.88
N LYS A 661 6.65 5.19 9.71
CA LYS A 661 7.10 3.80 9.48
C LYS A 661 6.83 2.91 10.69
N ALA A 662 7.11 3.40 11.91
CA ALA A 662 6.83 2.67 13.14
C ALA A 662 5.34 2.38 13.34
N LEU A 663 4.46 3.31 12.95
CA LEU A 663 3.01 3.09 12.90
C LEU A 663 2.65 1.92 11.96
N LEU A 664 3.23 1.87 10.76
CA LEU A 664 2.96 0.77 9.81
C LEU A 664 3.47 -0.58 10.32
N GLU A 665 4.62 -0.60 10.98
CA GLU A 665 5.25 -1.82 11.51
C GLU A 665 4.70 -2.29 12.86
N HIS A 666 3.77 -1.54 13.45
CA HIS A 666 3.26 -1.78 14.80
C HIS A 666 4.37 -1.88 15.86
N SER A 667 5.36 -1.00 15.77
CA SER A 667 6.52 -0.99 16.67
C SER A 667 6.43 0.08 17.77
N VAL A 668 7.40 0.07 18.68
CA VAL A 668 7.53 1.08 19.73
C VAL A 668 7.85 2.46 19.15
N ILE A 669 7.52 3.51 19.91
CA ILE A 669 7.82 4.89 19.50
C ILE A 669 9.34 5.05 19.29
N PRO A 670 9.80 5.47 18.08
CA PRO A 670 11.22 5.61 17.82
C PRO A 670 11.89 6.61 18.77
N PRO A 671 13.11 6.35 19.24
CA PRO A 671 13.81 7.28 20.10
C PRO A 671 14.11 8.61 19.41
N HIS A 672 13.93 9.70 20.14
CA HIS A 672 14.13 11.06 19.67
C HIS A 672 15.13 11.80 20.56
N LEU A 673 16.10 12.49 19.96
CA LEU A 673 17.19 13.16 20.69
C LEU A 673 16.69 14.06 21.83
N PHE A 674 15.72 14.92 21.57
CA PHE A 674 15.19 15.84 22.59
C PHE A 674 14.52 15.14 23.79
N GLY A 675 13.97 13.93 23.61
CA GLY A 675 13.45 13.12 24.71
C GLY A 675 14.55 12.36 25.46
N GLN A 676 15.70 12.10 24.83
CA GLN A 676 16.83 11.46 25.50
C GLN A 676 17.67 12.48 26.26
N LEU A 677 17.92 13.66 25.70
CA LEU A 677 18.72 14.71 26.34
C LEU A 677 18.13 15.21 27.66
N CYS A 678 16.81 15.35 27.75
CA CYS A 678 16.18 15.86 28.97
C CYS A 678 16.18 14.88 30.15
N LYS A 679 16.63 13.63 29.93
CA LYS A 679 16.85 12.65 31.00
C LYS A 679 18.06 12.97 31.88
N THR A 680 19.00 13.79 31.40
CA THR A 680 20.14 14.29 32.19
C THR A 680 20.07 15.79 32.39
N GLU A 681 20.73 16.31 33.43
CA GLU A 681 20.76 17.76 33.67
C GLU A 681 21.54 18.49 32.56
N LYS A 682 22.71 17.96 32.19
CA LYS A 682 23.57 18.50 31.12
C LYS A 682 22.83 18.56 29.79
N GLY A 683 22.17 17.47 29.41
CA GLY A 683 21.40 17.40 28.17
C GLY A 683 20.19 18.33 28.18
N ARG A 684 19.52 18.50 29.33
CA ARG A 684 18.38 19.42 29.45
C ARG A 684 18.78 20.87 29.18
N VAL A 685 19.88 21.35 29.78
CA VAL A 685 20.39 22.71 29.55
C VAL A 685 20.70 22.94 28.07
N ILE A 686 21.31 21.96 27.41
CA ILE A 686 21.60 22.02 25.97
C ILE A 686 20.30 22.06 25.15
N ALA A 687 19.33 21.22 25.45
CA ALA A 687 18.07 21.19 24.71
C ALA A 687 17.24 22.48 24.89
N GLU A 688 17.26 23.07 26.09
CA GLU A 688 16.49 24.27 26.44
C GLU A 688 16.81 25.50 25.58
N THR A 689 18.06 25.66 25.15
CA THR A 689 18.49 26.80 24.31
C THR A 689 17.82 26.78 22.93
N HIS A 690 17.38 25.61 22.46
CA HIS A 690 16.79 25.42 21.13
C HIS A 690 15.27 25.24 21.14
N LEU A 691 14.62 25.05 22.29
CA LEU A 691 13.16 24.80 22.35
C LEU A 691 12.34 25.94 21.71
N LYS A 692 12.80 27.18 21.85
CA LYS A 692 12.12 28.35 21.26
C LYS A 692 12.14 28.28 19.72
N SER A 693 13.28 27.93 19.12
CA SER A 693 13.39 27.84 17.65
C SER A 693 12.55 26.68 17.12
N ILE A 694 12.56 25.52 17.78
CA ILE A 694 11.73 24.36 17.42
C ILE A 694 10.25 24.71 17.51
N ARG A 695 9.82 25.35 18.60
CA ARG A 695 8.44 25.82 18.77
C ARG A 695 7.99 26.76 17.66
N ASP A 696 8.88 27.59 17.13
CA ASP A 696 8.57 28.53 16.05
C ASP A 696 8.51 27.84 14.65
N ARG A 697 8.92 26.56 14.55
CA ARG A 697 8.73 25.70 13.37
C ARG A 697 7.34 25.03 13.31
N MET A 698 6.57 25.04 14.41
CA MET A 698 5.22 24.46 14.44
C MET A 698 4.18 25.20 13.57
N ASP A 699 4.51 26.38 13.04
CA ASP A 699 3.58 27.17 12.23
C ASP A 699 3.13 26.41 10.96
N THR A 700 1.83 26.11 10.90
CA THR A 700 1.18 25.31 9.85
C THR A 700 1.08 26.01 8.50
N LYS A 701 1.40 27.31 8.43
CA LYS A 701 1.53 28.02 7.15
C LYS A 701 2.78 27.62 6.36
N LYS A 702 3.67 26.81 6.96
CA LYS A 702 4.91 26.28 6.33
C LYS A 702 4.71 24.85 5.80
N LYS A 703 5.77 24.03 5.79
CA LYS A 703 5.74 22.62 5.36
C LYS A 703 5.15 21.74 6.46
N LEU A 704 4.10 20.96 6.16
CA LEU A 704 3.43 20.06 7.11
C LEU A 704 4.39 19.12 7.86
N VAL A 705 5.39 18.57 7.15
CA VAL A 705 6.40 17.67 7.74
C VAL A 705 7.21 18.37 8.83
N GLU A 706 7.66 19.60 8.59
CA GLU A 706 8.41 20.40 9.55
C GLU A 706 7.55 20.70 10.79
N SER A 707 6.29 21.09 10.59
CA SER A 707 5.38 21.39 11.70
C SER A 707 5.07 20.15 12.56
N ARG A 708 4.88 18.98 11.94
CA ARG A 708 4.70 17.69 12.63
C ARG A 708 5.96 17.30 13.40
N GLY A 709 7.14 17.38 12.77
CA GLY A 709 8.42 17.05 13.38
C GLY A 709 8.69 17.91 14.61
N ALA A 710 8.49 19.23 14.52
CA ALA A 710 8.67 20.13 15.65
C ALA A 710 7.73 19.81 16.83
N MET A 711 6.49 19.45 16.55
CA MET A 711 5.51 19.06 17.55
C MET A 711 5.90 17.75 18.26
N LEU A 712 6.31 16.73 17.49
CA LEU A 712 6.82 15.46 18.06
C LEU A 712 8.08 15.69 18.89
N ALA A 713 9.01 16.53 18.44
CA ALA A 713 10.22 16.86 19.18
C ALA A 713 9.92 17.47 20.55
N LEU A 714 8.95 18.39 20.63
CA LEU A 714 8.53 19.01 21.89
C LEU A 714 7.74 18.05 22.78
N ALA A 715 6.94 17.16 22.19
CA ALA A 715 6.25 16.10 22.93
C ALA A 715 7.24 15.12 23.58
N HIS A 716 8.28 14.71 22.84
CA HIS A 716 9.37 13.90 23.38
C HIS A 716 10.13 14.60 24.50
N TYR A 717 10.38 15.91 24.38
CA TYR A 717 10.96 16.66 25.48
C TYR A 717 10.02 16.67 26.71
N GLY A 718 8.72 16.82 26.48
CA GLY A 718 7.68 16.83 27.51
C GLY A 718 7.23 15.47 28.04
N SER A 719 7.77 14.36 27.54
CA SER A 719 7.41 13.01 27.98
C SER A 719 8.18 12.56 29.23
N ILE A 720 9.13 13.37 29.70
CA ILE A 720 9.90 13.09 30.91
C ILE A 720 9.21 13.71 32.14
N PRO A 721 8.98 12.93 33.21
CA PRO A 721 8.31 13.40 34.43
C PRO A 721 9.24 14.29 35.27
N SER A 722 9.50 15.51 34.80
CA SER A 722 10.37 16.49 35.47
C SER A 722 9.69 17.87 35.55
N THR A 723 9.75 18.46 36.74
CA THR A 723 9.22 19.81 36.99
C THR A 723 9.98 20.88 36.21
N ASN A 724 11.28 20.69 35.98
CA ASN A 724 12.10 21.61 35.19
C ASN A 724 11.72 21.56 33.70
N VAL A 725 11.54 20.37 33.14
CA VAL A 725 11.02 20.17 31.77
C VAL A 725 9.68 20.90 31.60
N THR A 726 8.76 20.68 32.56
CA THR A 726 7.44 21.33 32.55
C THR A 726 7.56 22.86 32.58
N LYS A 727 8.41 23.42 33.46
CA LYS A 727 8.66 24.87 33.54
C LYS A 727 9.23 25.44 32.25
N SER A 728 10.16 24.73 31.61
CA SER A 728 10.80 25.16 30.36
C SER A 728 9.79 25.21 29.21
N LEU A 729 8.89 24.22 29.12
CA LEU A 729 7.79 24.22 28.15
C LEU A 729 6.74 25.31 28.42
N ALA A 730 6.41 25.55 29.70
CA ALA A 730 5.49 26.62 30.11
C ALA A 730 6.05 28.02 29.82
N LYS A 731 7.35 28.25 30.10
CA LYS A 731 8.04 29.52 29.83
C LYS A 731 7.93 29.96 28.38
N ILE A 732 7.97 29.01 27.45
CA ILE A 732 7.86 29.29 26.01
C ILE A 732 6.45 29.07 25.45
N LYS A 733 5.45 28.77 26.30
CA LYS A 733 4.04 28.59 25.90
C LYS A 733 3.84 27.54 24.80
N VAL A 734 4.46 26.36 24.96
CA VAL A 734 4.37 25.28 23.95
C VAL A 734 2.92 24.82 23.76
N LEU A 735 2.20 24.51 24.83
CA LEU A 735 0.86 23.92 24.75
C LEU A 735 -0.12 24.90 24.12
N GLU A 736 -0.08 26.18 24.48
CA GLU A 736 -0.94 27.20 23.88
C GLU A 736 -0.70 27.31 22.37
N LYS A 737 0.55 27.22 21.92
CA LYS A 737 0.84 27.21 20.49
C LYS A 737 0.36 25.93 19.82
N MET A 738 0.57 24.76 20.43
CA MET A 738 0.08 23.49 19.89
C MET A 738 -1.44 23.51 19.71
N PHE A 739 -2.20 23.92 20.73
CA PHE A 739 -3.65 24.07 20.65
C PHE A 739 -4.08 25.08 19.59
N LYS A 740 -3.49 26.28 19.59
CA LYS A 740 -3.80 27.33 18.60
C LYS A 740 -3.64 26.81 17.17
N TYR A 741 -2.50 26.16 16.86
CA TYR A 741 -2.25 25.66 15.51
C TYR A 741 -3.13 24.46 15.16
N ALA A 742 -3.34 23.52 16.09
CA ALA A 742 -4.18 22.34 15.85
C ALA A 742 -5.65 22.71 15.57
N ILE A 743 -6.22 23.64 16.34
CA ILE A 743 -7.60 24.12 16.16
C ILE A 743 -7.75 24.84 14.82
N SER A 744 -6.78 25.69 14.46
CA SER A 744 -6.81 26.44 13.19
C SER A 744 -6.48 25.63 11.94
N SER A 745 -5.92 24.43 12.10
CA SER A 745 -5.46 23.60 10.99
C SER A 745 -6.62 22.91 10.28
N THR A 746 -6.57 22.84 8.95
CA THR A 746 -7.47 22.00 8.14
C THR A 746 -6.94 20.59 7.91
N SER A 747 -5.65 20.35 8.20
CA SER A 747 -4.99 19.06 8.03
C SER A 747 -5.39 18.09 9.14
N LEU A 748 -6.03 16.97 8.78
CA LEU A 748 -6.42 15.93 9.72
C LEU A 748 -5.21 15.09 10.16
N MET A 749 -4.20 14.93 9.30
CA MET A 749 -2.91 14.36 9.68
C MET A 749 -2.23 15.18 10.78
N TYR A 750 -2.26 16.52 10.68
CA TYR A 750 -1.70 17.40 11.71
C TYR A 750 -2.47 17.28 13.02
N LYS A 751 -3.81 17.30 12.97
CA LYS A 751 -4.67 17.11 14.15
C LYS A 751 -4.43 15.76 14.82
N GLY A 752 -4.29 14.68 14.05
CA GLY A 752 -3.95 13.36 14.58
C GLY A 752 -2.57 13.31 15.22
N THR A 753 -1.56 13.94 14.59
CA THR A 753 -0.21 14.07 15.19
C THR A 753 -0.26 14.86 16.49
N PHE A 754 -1.12 15.87 16.58
CA PHE A 754 -1.33 16.64 17.81
C PHE A 754 -1.94 15.79 18.94
N LEU A 755 -2.93 14.94 18.64
CA LEU A 755 -3.49 13.98 19.61
C LEU A 755 -2.40 13.03 20.14
N ALA A 756 -1.59 12.47 19.23
CA ALA A 756 -0.49 11.61 19.59
C ALA A 756 0.55 12.34 20.45
N ALA A 757 1.00 13.51 20.01
CA ALA A 757 1.97 14.35 20.70
C ALA A 757 1.53 14.72 22.12
N LEU A 758 0.27 15.15 22.30
CA LEU A 758 -0.26 15.44 23.64
C LEU A 758 -0.33 14.20 24.53
N SER A 759 -0.74 13.06 23.98
CA SER A 759 -0.85 11.81 24.73
C SER A 759 0.51 11.25 25.17
N MET A 760 1.60 11.62 24.47
CA MET A 760 2.97 11.26 24.85
C MET A 760 3.52 12.07 26.03
N MET A 761 2.96 13.26 26.30
CA MET A 761 3.47 14.15 27.34
C MET A 761 3.12 13.63 28.74
N THR A 762 4.02 13.80 29.70
CA THR A 762 3.71 13.43 31.10
C THR A 762 2.63 14.34 31.66
N GLN A 763 1.69 13.75 32.41
CA GLN A 763 0.72 14.50 33.20
C GLN A 763 1.44 15.48 34.14
N SER A 764 1.14 16.77 33.97
CA SER A 764 1.66 17.86 34.78
C SER A 764 0.56 18.86 35.07
N ARG A 765 0.77 19.76 36.04
CA ARG A 765 -0.17 20.86 36.31
C ARG A 765 -0.35 21.74 35.08
N TYR A 766 0.74 22.10 34.41
CA TYR A 766 0.68 22.89 33.18
C TYR A 766 -0.13 22.22 32.07
N LEU A 767 0.02 20.91 31.86
CA LEU A 767 -0.82 20.18 30.92
C LEU A 767 -2.28 20.18 31.37
N SER A 768 -2.55 19.83 32.63
CA SER A 768 -3.91 19.72 33.18
C SER A 768 -4.68 21.05 33.09
N ASP A 769 -4.05 22.17 33.49
CA ASP A 769 -4.63 23.52 33.42
C ASP A 769 -5.01 23.87 31.97
N LYS A 770 -4.18 23.47 30.99
CA LYS A 770 -4.46 23.70 29.57
C LYS A 770 -5.54 22.78 29.02
N LEU A 771 -5.59 21.52 29.44
CA LEU A 771 -6.68 20.64 29.04
C LEU A 771 -8.04 21.19 29.52
N GLU A 772 -8.11 21.69 30.75
CA GLU A 772 -9.31 22.33 31.28
C GLU A 772 -9.68 23.59 30.49
N GLU A 773 -8.71 24.48 30.21
CA GLU A 773 -8.91 25.71 29.43
C GLU A 773 -9.53 25.44 28.04
N TYR A 774 -9.11 24.36 27.37
CA TYR A 774 -9.58 24.03 26.02
C TYR A 774 -10.77 23.05 26.00
N SER A 775 -11.28 22.59 27.15
CA SER A 775 -12.31 21.54 27.24
C SER A 775 -11.85 20.17 26.70
N TRP A 776 -10.74 19.67 27.23
CA TRP A 776 -10.13 18.37 26.92
C TRP A 776 -9.96 17.53 28.19
N GLN A 777 -9.77 16.22 28.02
CA GLN A 777 -9.64 15.27 29.12
C GLN A 777 -8.57 14.22 28.86
N ILE A 778 -8.12 13.59 29.95
CA ILE A 778 -7.27 12.40 29.91
C ILE A 778 -8.17 11.18 30.02
N PHE A 779 -8.29 10.42 28.93
CA PHE A 779 -8.98 9.13 28.92
C PHE A 779 -8.01 8.02 29.34
N ARG A 780 -8.36 7.30 30.40
CA ARG A 780 -7.59 6.16 30.91
C ARG A 780 -8.24 4.86 30.46
N PHE A 781 -7.44 3.95 29.92
CA PHE A 781 -7.89 2.63 29.47
C PHE A 781 -6.82 1.59 29.81
N GLY A 782 -7.11 0.72 30.78
CA GLY A 782 -6.09 -0.18 31.35
C GLY A 782 -4.92 0.60 31.96
N SER A 783 -3.69 0.23 31.60
CA SER A 783 -2.44 0.92 31.96
C SER A 783 -2.13 2.15 31.10
N HIS A 784 -2.99 2.51 30.13
CA HIS A 784 -2.72 3.50 29.10
C HIS A 784 -3.52 4.79 29.31
N THR A 785 -3.03 5.86 28.68
CA THR A 785 -3.65 7.18 28.69
C THR A 785 -3.68 7.78 27.29
N ALA A 786 -4.80 8.40 26.92
CA ALA A 786 -4.91 9.23 25.73
C ALA A 786 -5.51 10.59 26.08
N VAL A 787 -5.03 11.65 25.45
CA VAL A 787 -5.55 13.02 25.63
C VAL A 787 -6.54 13.33 24.51
N LEU A 788 -7.80 13.59 24.87
CA LEU A 788 -8.92 13.67 23.93
C LEU A 788 -9.77 14.93 24.16
N PRO A 789 -10.38 15.52 23.11
CA PRO A 789 -11.36 16.60 23.28
C PRO A 789 -12.66 16.06 23.89
N PHE A 790 -13.37 16.89 24.67
CA PHE A 790 -14.74 16.53 25.11
C PHE A 790 -15.70 16.42 23.92
N ASP A 791 -15.64 17.41 23.01
CA ASP A 791 -16.36 17.42 21.73
C ASP A 791 -15.39 17.20 20.56
N LEU A 792 -15.49 16.01 19.97
CA LEU A 792 -14.65 15.61 18.85
C LEU A 792 -15.06 16.32 17.54
N PHE A 793 -16.34 16.68 17.37
CA PHE A 793 -16.82 17.32 16.14
C PHE A 793 -16.34 18.77 16.06
N ASP A 794 -16.35 19.49 17.18
CA ASP A 794 -15.78 20.85 17.25
C ASP A 794 -14.28 20.85 16.91
N PHE A 795 -13.55 19.84 17.40
CA PHE A 795 -12.13 19.70 17.07
C PHE A 795 -11.88 19.35 15.59
N ILE A 796 -12.69 18.47 14.99
CA ILE A 796 -12.50 18.03 13.59
C ILE A 796 -12.97 19.12 12.62
N GLY A 797 -14.08 19.79 12.91
CA GLY A 797 -14.75 20.81 12.10
C GLY A 797 -16.01 20.30 11.38
N TYR A 798 -16.94 21.22 11.06
CA TYR A 798 -18.24 20.91 10.43
C TYR A 798 -18.18 20.81 8.90
N LEU A 799 -18.96 19.91 8.29
CA LEU A 799 -19.04 19.78 6.83
C LEU A 799 -19.94 20.86 6.24
N GLU A 800 -19.43 21.60 5.25
CA GLU A 800 -20.30 22.34 4.36
C GLU A 800 -20.98 21.35 3.37
N PRO A 801 -22.31 21.36 3.25
CA PRO A 801 -23.00 20.52 2.27
C PRO A 801 -22.56 20.90 0.85
N ALA A 802 -22.04 19.93 0.10
CA ALA A 802 -21.82 20.10 -1.34
C ALA A 802 -23.16 19.85 -2.06
N SER A 803 -23.86 20.91 -2.48
CA SER A 803 -24.99 20.80 -3.40
C SER A 803 -24.76 21.66 -4.65
N MET A 804 -24.68 21.05 -5.82
CA MET A 804 -24.95 21.74 -7.09
C MET A 804 -26.44 21.64 -7.39
N THR A 805 -27.11 22.78 -7.54
CA THR A 805 -28.52 22.85 -7.91
C THR A 805 -28.72 22.66 -9.42
N LEU A 806 -29.51 21.65 -9.80
CA LEU A 806 -30.00 21.38 -11.17
C LEU A 806 -30.65 22.60 -11.87
N GLN A 807 -31.12 23.60 -11.10
CA GLN A 807 -31.79 24.79 -11.60
C GLN A 807 -30.90 25.75 -12.42
N GLN A 808 -29.58 25.72 -12.26
CA GLN A 808 -28.69 26.56 -13.07
C GLN A 808 -28.47 26.02 -14.49
N PHE A 809 -28.81 24.75 -14.75
CA PHE A 809 -28.54 24.06 -16.02
C PHE A 809 -29.68 24.20 -17.06
N SER A 810 -30.92 24.37 -16.62
CA SER A 810 -32.11 24.41 -17.49
C SER A 810 -32.16 25.62 -18.44
N ASN A 811 -31.54 26.74 -18.05
CA ASN A 811 -31.79 28.03 -18.70
C ASN A 811 -30.85 28.34 -19.88
N SER A 812 -29.73 27.65 -20.04
CA SER A 812 -28.78 27.91 -21.15
C SER A 812 -29.05 27.09 -22.42
N PHE A 813 -29.81 25.99 -22.33
CA PHE A 813 -29.97 25.02 -23.42
C PHE A 813 -31.09 25.37 -24.41
N HIS A 814 -32.15 26.03 -23.95
CA HIS A 814 -33.33 26.30 -24.78
C HIS A 814 -33.13 27.42 -25.82
N SER A 815 -32.16 28.32 -25.62
CA SER A 815 -32.03 29.53 -26.44
C SER A 815 -31.31 29.32 -27.78
N ASN A 816 -30.39 28.37 -27.91
CA ASN A 816 -29.51 28.30 -29.09
C ASN A 816 -30.05 27.48 -30.28
N ILE A 817 -30.91 26.49 -30.03
CA ILE A 817 -31.43 25.58 -31.09
C ILE A 817 -32.63 26.19 -31.83
N MET A 818 -33.33 27.12 -31.19
CA MET A 818 -34.70 27.53 -31.56
C MET A 818 -34.77 28.86 -32.34
N LEU A 819 -33.62 29.49 -32.65
CA LEU A 819 -33.60 30.88 -33.11
C LEU A 819 -34.09 31.12 -34.55
N ASN A 820 -34.20 30.08 -35.40
CA ASN A 820 -34.46 30.25 -36.85
C ASN A 820 -35.48 29.24 -37.47
N GLU A 821 -36.28 28.52 -36.68
CA GLU A 821 -37.18 27.48 -37.19
C GLU A 821 -38.66 27.90 -37.21
N THR A 822 -39.47 27.28 -38.08
CA THR A 822 -40.92 27.47 -38.11
C THR A 822 -41.59 26.84 -36.88
N ASP A 823 -42.73 27.38 -36.43
CA ASP A 823 -43.41 26.94 -35.20
C ASP A 823 -43.71 25.42 -35.17
N ASP A 824 -44.04 24.81 -36.31
CA ASP A 824 -44.29 23.36 -36.41
C ASP A 824 -43.00 22.53 -36.20
N LYS A 825 -41.89 22.93 -36.84
CA LYS A 825 -40.59 22.26 -36.66
C LYS A 825 -40.03 22.48 -35.26
N LYS A 826 -40.29 23.64 -34.67
CA LYS A 826 -39.93 23.98 -33.30
C LYS A 826 -40.60 23.03 -32.30
N ASN A 827 -41.90 22.79 -32.45
CA ASN A 827 -42.64 21.83 -31.62
C ASN A 827 -42.11 20.39 -31.75
N ASP A 828 -41.71 19.96 -32.95
CA ASP A 828 -41.12 18.64 -33.15
C ASP A 828 -39.71 18.54 -32.54
N LEU A 829 -38.88 19.56 -32.68
CA LEU A 829 -37.55 19.63 -32.05
C LEU A 829 -37.65 19.61 -30.52
N GLU A 830 -38.61 20.35 -29.94
CA GLU A 830 -38.89 20.31 -28.50
C GLU A 830 -39.30 18.90 -28.04
N LYS A 831 -40.14 18.20 -28.83
CA LYS A 831 -40.49 16.81 -28.55
C LYS A 831 -39.26 15.90 -28.60
N ILE A 832 -38.39 16.04 -29.60
CA ILE A 832 -37.14 15.23 -29.69
C ILE A 832 -36.25 15.49 -28.47
N ILE A 833 -35.97 16.75 -28.14
CA ILE A 833 -35.15 17.16 -26.99
C ILE A 833 -35.75 16.60 -25.68
N LYS A 834 -37.07 16.72 -25.51
CA LYS A 834 -37.77 16.18 -24.34
C LYS A 834 -37.64 14.66 -24.26
N SER A 835 -37.82 13.94 -25.36
CA SER A 835 -37.66 12.49 -25.39
C SER A 835 -36.21 12.07 -25.13
N LEU A 836 -35.21 12.79 -25.65
CA LEU A 836 -33.80 12.56 -25.35
C LEU A 836 -33.50 12.72 -23.85
N LEU A 837 -34.02 13.77 -23.21
CA LEU A 837 -33.91 13.96 -21.76
C LEU A 837 -34.58 12.83 -20.97
N GLN A 838 -35.75 12.37 -21.42
CA GLN A 838 -36.50 11.29 -20.80
C GLN A 838 -35.81 9.92 -20.89
N LEU A 839 -34.79 9.75 -21.74
CA LEU A 839 -33.94 8.55 -21.77
C LEU A 839 -33.03 8.44 -20.53
N SER A 840 -32.80 9.52 -19.79
CA SER A 840 -32.06 9.47 -18.52
C SER A 840 -32.90 8.90 -17.37
N SER A 841 -34.23 8.92 -17.49
CA SER A 841 -35.15 8.47 -16.46
C SER A 841 -35.48 6.97 -16.62
N PRO A 842 -35.26 6.14 -15.57
CA PRO A 842 -35.58 4.71 -15.61
C PRO A 842 -37.06 4.42 -15.88
N ILE A 843 -37.96 5.35 -15.54
CA ILE A 843 -39.41 5.20 -15.64
C ILE A 843 -39.90 5.51 -17.06
N THR A 844 -39.40 6.58 -17.67
CA THR A 844 -39.91 7.09 -18.95
C THR A 844 -39.15 6.59 -20.17
N GLN A 845 -37.96 6.00 -19.98
CA GLN A 845 -37.07 5.59 -21.08
C GLN A 845 -37.73 4.69 -22.13
N LYS A 846 -38.66 3.80 -21.77
CA LYS A 846 -39.30 2.89 -22.73
C LYS A 846 -40.21 3.65 -23.70
N GLN A 847 -41.00 4.58 -23.19
CA GLN A 847 -41.86 5.44 -24.00
C GLN A 847 -41.01 6.39 -24.85
N ALA A 848 -40.01 7.03 -24.25
CA ALA A 848 -39.11 7.94 -24.95
C ALA A 848 -38.39 7.27 -26.14
N ARG A 849 -37.97 6.00 -25.99
CA ARG A 849 -37.41 5.21 -27.11
C ARG A 849 -38.41 5.04 -28.25
N ALA A 850 -39.66 4.68 -27.94
CA ALA A 850 -40.71 4.48 -28.93
C ALA A 850 -41.03 5.79 -29.67
N ASP A 851 -41.15 6.90 -28.93
CA ASP A 851 -41.41 8.22 -29.50
C ASP A 851 -40.27 8.67 -30.43
N LEU A 852 -39.01 8.51 -30.01
CA LEU A 852 -37.85 8.84 -30.85
C LEU A 852 -37.78 7.99 -32.11
N GLN A 853 -38.07 6.68 -32.01
CA GLN A 853 -38.13 5.81 -33.19
C GLN A 853 -39.23 6.21 -34.16
N GLN A 854 -40.42 6.54 -33.64
CA GLN A 854 -41.54 7.00 -34.46
C GLN A 854 -41.20 8.32 -35.17
N ILE A 855 -40.64 9.29 -34.45
CA ILE A 855 -40.23 10.58 -35.04
C ILE A 855 -39.11 10.36 -36.06
N PHE A 856 -38.12 9.51 -35.78
CA PHE A 856 -37.04 9.20 -36.71
C PHE A 856 -37.56 8.54 -38.01
N GLN A 857 -38.55 7.65 -37.92
CA GLN A 857 -39.16 7.01 -39.09
C GLN A 857 -40.03 7.98 -39.91
N THR A 858 -40.70 8.93 -39.26
CA THR A 858 -41.66 9.84 -39.91
C THR A 858 -41.04 11.17 -40.35
N LYS A 859 -39.96 11.61 -39.68
CA LYS A 859 -39.31 12.93 -39.83
C LYS A 859 -37.78 12.81 -39.72
N SER A 860 -37.18 11.93 -40.53
CA SER A 860 -35.73 11.64 -40.48
C SER A 860 -34.84 12.84 -40.81
N ASP A 861 -35.35 13.82 -41.56
CA ASP A 861 -34.66 15.05 -41.95
C ASP A 861 -34.23 15.90 -40.75
N LEU A 862 -35.00 15.86 -39.65
CA LEU A 862 -34.66 16.59 -38.42
C LEU A 862 -33.37 16.08 -37.76
N PHE A 863 -33.04 14.81 -37.94
CA PHE A 863 -31.86 14.18 -37.31
C PHE A 863 -30.55 14.42 -38.09
N ILE A 864 -30.62 15.04 -39.27
CA ILE A 864 -29.46 15.42 -40.10
C ILE A 864 -28.88 16.78 -39.66
N LYS A 865 -29.54 17.50 -38.75
CA LYS A 865 -29.10 18.81 -38.27
C LYS A 865 -27.90 18.69 -37.31
N PRO A 866 -26.73 19.29 -37.63
CA PRO A 866 -25.57 19.30 -36.75
C PRO A 866 -25.85 19.86 -35.35
N GLU A 867 -26.70 20.88 -35.24
CA GLU A 867 -27.05 21.53 -33.97
C GLU A 867 -27.80 20.59 -33.03
N LEU A 868 -28.70 19.78 -33.58
CA LEU A 868 -29.45 18.77 -32.83
C LEU A 868 -28.53 17.61 -32.41
N ALA A 869 -27.64 17.17 -33.29
CA ALA A 869 -26.63 16.16 -32.96
C ALA A 869 -25.71 16.65 -31.83
N LEU A 870 -25.21 17.87 -31.94
CA LEU A 870 -24.37 18.51 -30.92
C LEU A 870 -25.09 18.55 -29.57
N THR A 871 -26.36 18.95 -29.58
CA THR A 871 -27.22 18.99 -28.38
C THR A 871 -27.37 17.60 -27.76
N ALA A 872 -27.62 16.57 -28.57
CA ALA A 872 -27.74 15.20 -28.08
C ALA A 872 -26.42 14.73 -27.42
N HIS A 873 -25.27 15.04 -28.01
CA HIS A 873 -23.96 14.73 -27.42
C HIS A 873 -23.68 15.52 -26.14
N GLU A 874 -24.16 16.75 -26.03
CA GLU A 874 -24.07 17.51 -24.78
C GLU A 874 -24.98 16.95 -23.68
N MET A 875 -26.14 16.42 -24.03
CA MET A 875 -26.95 15.68 -23.06
C MET A 875 -26.22 14.44 -22.56
N LEU A 876 -25.56 13.70 -23.45
CA LEU A 876 -24.74 12.53 -23.10
C LEU A 876 -23.56 12.85 -22.17
N SER A 877 -23.07 14.10 -22.18
CA SER A 877 -21.98 14.56 -21.31
C SER A 877 -22.45 15.03 -19.94
N LYS A 878 -23.72 15.38 -19.79
CA LYS A 878 -24.28 15.96 -18.57
C LYS A 878 -25.17 15.00 -17.79
N PHE A 879 -25.89 14.12 -18.46
CA PHE A 879 -26.86 13.23 -17.84
C PHE A 879 -26.38 11.78 -17.76
N THR A 880 -26.83 11.09 -16.72
CA THR A 880 -26.64 9.66 -16.53
C THR A 880 -27.57 8.90 -17.47
N ILE A 881 -27.04 8.41 -18.58
CA ILE A 881 -27.79 7.69 -19.59
C ILE A 881 -27.19 6.30 -19.72
N ASN A 882 -28.02 5.27 -19.62
CA ASN A 882 -27.55 3.89 -19.67
C ASN A 882 -26.94 3.53 -21.04
N PRO A 883 -26.06 2.53 -21.11
CA PRO A 883 -25.30 2.26 -22.34
C PRO A 883 -26.18 1.92 -23.55
N ASP A 884 -27.35 1.29 -23.35
CA ASP A 884 -28.30 1.01 -24.43
C ASP A 884 -28.92 2.28 -25.02
N ASN A 885 -29.28 3.23 -24.16
CA ASN A 885 -29.80 4.53 -24.60
C ASN A 885 -28.72 5.35 -25.29
N ARG A 886 -27.46 5.31 -24.81
CA ARG A 886 -26.32 5.95 -25.48
C ARG A 886 -26.13 5.38 -26.88
N PHE A 887 -26.23 4.06 -27.04
CA PHE A 887 -26.16 3.39 -28.33
C PHE A 887 -27.33 3.77 -29.27
N ILE A 888 -28.55 3.95 -28.74
CA ILE A 888 -29.68 4.42 -29.55
C ILE A 888 -29.43 5.84 -30.05
N ILE A 889 -28.99 6.74 -29.17
CA ILE A 889 -28.66 8.13 -29.55
C ILE A 889 -27.54 8.13 -30.60
N SER A 890 -26.51 7.30 -30.42
CA SER A 890 -25.42 7.23 -31.39
C SER A 890 -25.88 6.73 -32.76
N LYS A 891 -26.86 5.83 -32.81
CA LYS A 891 -27.48 5.37 -34.06
C LYS A 891 -28.35 6.43 -34.74
N LEU A 892 -29.07 7.25 -33.97
CA LEU A 892 -29.91 8.33 -34.52
C LEU A 892 -29.07 9.38 -35.26
N PHE A 893 -27.88 9.70 -34.76
CA PHE A 893 -27.00 10.73 -35.32
C PHE A 893 -25.76 10.20 -36.05
N PHE A 894 -25.70 8.90 -36.35
CA PHE A 894 -24.53 8.25 -36.93
C PHE A 894 -24.08 8.83 -38.29
N LYS A 895 -24.98 9.49 -39.02
CA LYS A 895 -24.72 10.12 -40.33
C LYS A 895 -24.63 11.65 -40.27
N THR A 896 -24.62 12.22 -39.06
CA THR A 896 -24.74 13.66 -38.86
C THR A 896 -23.45 14.20 -38.27
N PRO A 897 -22.73 15.11 -38.97
CA PRO A 897 -21.51 15.68 -38.43
C PRO A 897 -21.85 16.64 -37.28
N LEU A 898 -20.99 16.71 -36.26
CA LEU A 898 -21.18 17.67 -35.16
C LEU A 898 -20.76 19.09 -35.55
N VAL A 899 -19.85 19.21 -36.53
CA VAL A 899 -19.38 20.48 -37.09
C VAL A 899 -19.64 20.45 -38.59
N LYS A 900 -20.34 21.47 -39.08
CA LYS A 900 -20.68 21.59 -40.51
C LYS A 900 -19.40 21.86 -41.32
N TYR A 901 -19.31 21.24 -42.49
CA TYR A 901 -18.28 21.58 -43.46
C TYR A 901 -18.57 22.95 -44.07
N GLU A 902 -17.63 23.86 -43.91
CA GLU A 902 -17.59 25.13 -44.65
C GLU A 902 -16.44 25.03 -45.64
N SER A 903 -16.67 25.42 -46.89
CA SER A 903 -15.63 25.39 -47.93
C SER A 903 -14.89 26.73 -47.95
N PRO A 904 -13.70 26.85 -47.31
CA PRO A 904 -12.91 28.06 -47.38
C PRO A 904 -12.29 28.22 -48.76
N GLU A 905 -11.78 29.43 -49.02
CA GLU A 905 -10.88 29.67 -50.14
C GLU A 905 -9.54 28.95 -49.89
N ILE A 906 -9.09 28.18 -50.88
CA ILE A 906 -7.89 27.34 -50.79
C ILE A 906 -6.87 27.70 -51.86
N ASP A 907 -5.60 27.39 -51.59
CA ASP A 907 -4.54 27.47 -52.58
C ASP A 907 -4.69 26.31 -53.57
N GLN A 908 -5.18 26.63 -54.78
CA GLN A 908 -5.46 25.65 -55.81
C GLN A 908 -4.21 24.96 -56.34
N GLU A 909 -3.06 25.64 -56.34
CA GLU A 909 -1.79 25.05 -56.76
C GLU A 909 -1.31 24.01 -55.75
N ALA A 910 -1.26 24.41 -54.48
CA ALA A 910 -0.89 23.51 -53.40
C ALA A 910 -1.84 22.29 -53.33
N PHE A 911 -3.14 22.52 -53.55
CA PHE A 911 -4.13 21.45 -53.55
C PHE A 911 -3.96 20.47 -54.71
N ALA A 912 -3.67 20.97 -55.92
CA ALA A 912 -3.38 20.12 -57.09
C ALA A 912 -2.13 19.26 -56.87
N ILE A 913 -1.08 19.82 -56.24
CA ILE A 913 0.14 19.08 -55.87
C ILE A 913 -0.20 17.96 -54.88
N ILE A 914 -0.96 18.25 -53.82
CA ILE A 914 -1.35 17.25 -52.82
C ILE A 914 -2.23 16.15 -53.44
N LYS A 915 -3.19 16.49 -54.30
CA LYS A 915 -4.00 15.52 -55.06
C LYS A 915 -3.14 14.52 -55.82
N SER A 916 -2.17 15.03 -56.58
CA SER A 916 -1.25 14.20 -57.36
C SER A 916 -0.32 13.37 -56.47
N LYS A 917 0.15 13.90 -55.34
CA LYS A 917 0.94 13.13 -54.37
C LYS A 917 0.13 11.98 -53.77
N LEU A 918 -1.10 12.23 -53.34
CA LEU A 918 -1.99 11.21 -52.79
C LEU A 918 -2.36 10.13 -53.81
N PHE A 919 -2.48 10.48 -55.10
CA PHE A 919 -2.64 9.48 -56.16
C PHE A 919 -1.46 8.50 -56.19
N HIS A 920 -0.22 8.98 -56.08
CA HIS A 920 0.96 8.10 -56.04
C HIS A 920 1.06 7.29 -54.75
N VAL A 921 0.64 7.85 -53.60
CA VAL A 921 0.51 7.10 -52.34
C VAL A 921 -0.37 5.87 -52.56
N LEU A 922 -1.56 6.04 -53.15
CA LEU A 922 -2.50 4.94 -53.41
C LEU A 922 -2.00 3.90 -54.42
N GLU A 923 -1.13 4.30 -55.35
CA GLU A 923 -0.54 3.42 -56.36
C GLU A 923 0.66 2.61 -55.84
N THR A 924 1.15 2.90 -54.62
CA THR A 924 2.33 2.26 -54.04
C THR A 924 1.91 1.13 -53.10
N ILE A 925 2.55 -0.03 -53.24
CA ILE A 925 2.28 -1.22 -52.40
C ILE A 925 2.85 -1.05 -50.99
N ASN A 926 4.01 -0.39 -50.89
CA ASN A 926 4.66 -0.10 -49.61
C ASN A 926 4.18 1.23 -49.03
N PRO A 927 4.08 1.36 -47.69
CA PRO A 927 3.74 2.64 -47.06
C PRO A 927 4.78 3.68 -47.43
N ILE A 928 4.34 4.79 -48.03
CA ILE A 928 5.15 5.97 -48.32
C ILE A 928 4.45 7.20 -47.73
N THR A 929 5.24 8.15 -47.26
CA THR A 929 4.70 9.43 -46.77
C THR A 929 4.36 10.36 -47.94
N ILE A 930 3.47 11.33 -47.74
CA ILE A 930 3.09 12.31 -48.77
C ILE A 930 4.28 13.21 -49.10
N SER A 931 5.09 13.55 -48.11
CA SER A 931 6.28 14.38 -48.30
C SER A 931 7.36 13.68 -49.13
N ASP A 932 7.56 12.37 -48.94
CA ASP A 932 8.54 11.58 -49.71
C ASP A 932 8.15 11.37 -51.18
N VAL A 933 6.88 11.59 -51.53
CA VAL A 933 6.44 11.53 -52.93
C VAL A 933 6.98 12.73 -53.71
N VAL A 934 7.95 12.45 -54.59
CA VAL A 934 8.48 13.40 -55.56
C VAL A 934 7.71 13.26 -56.88
N LEU A 935 7.00 14.33 -57.28
CA LEU A 935 6.30 14.37 -58.56
C LEU A 935 7.31 14.54 -59.71
N LYS A 936 7.49 13.48 -60.52
CA LYS A 936 8.37 13.53 -61.68
C LYS A 936 7.81 14.50 -62.73
N LYS A 937 8.67 15.37 -63.26
CA LYS A 937 8.33 16.25 -64.38
C LYS A 937 8.54 15.52 -65.71
N TYR A 938 7.61 15.68 -66.64
CA TYR A 938 7.63 15.06 -67.96
C TYR A 938 7.56 16.12 -69.06
N PRO A 939 8.28 15.93 -70.19
CA PRO A 939 8.03 16.71 -71.40
C PRO A 939 6.60 16.51 -71.89
N LEU A 940 6.00 17.53 -72.51
CA LEU A 940 4.59 17.51 -72.96
C LEU A 940 4.22 16.28 -73.80
N LYS A 941 5.13 15.81 -74.66
CA LYS A 941 4.92 14.65 -75.55
C LYS A 941 4.85 13.31 -74.80
N GLU A 942 5.50 13.20 -73.64
CA GLU A 942 5.56 11.98 -72.82
C GLU A 942 4.45 11.91 -71.76
N LEU A 943 3.79 13.04 -71.50
CA LEU A 943 2.77 13.18 -70.47
C LEU A 943 1.58 12.22 -70.66
N LYS A 944 1.18 11.97 -71.91
CA LYS A 944 0.01 11.13 -72.26
C LYS A 944 0.19 9.65 -71.93
N THR A 945 1.43 9.15 -72.00
CA THR A 945 1.77 7.76 -71.73
C THR A 945 2.33 7.55 -70.31
N ALA A 946 2.61 8.64 -69.59
CA ALA A 946 3.08 8.60 -68.22
C ALA A 946 1.98 8.21 -67.23
N LYS A 947 2.37 7.55 -66.14
CA LYS A 947 1.47 7.20 -65.02
C LYS A 947 1.28 8.42 -64.13
N ILE A 948 0.30 9.26 -64.46
CA ILE A 948 0.01 10.54 -63.79
C ILE A 948 -1.43 10.61 -63.30
N TYR A 949 -1.69 11.52 -62.35
CA TYR A 949 -3.05 11.88 -61.98
C TYR A 949 -3.70 12.78 -63.03
N LYS A 950 -4.62 12.22 -63.82
CA LYS A 950 -5.22 12.88 -64.98
C LYS A 950 -6.09 14.11 -64.66
N ASN A 951 -6.50 14.30 -63.42
CA ASN A 951 -7.28 15.49 -63.04
C ASN A 951 -6.38 16.68 -62.67
N CYS A 952 -5.06 16.46 -62.53
CA CYS A 952 -4.09 17.54 -62.33
C CYS A 952 -2.84 17.30 -63.19
N PRO A 953 -2.94 17.16 -64.52
CA PRO A 953 -1.79 16.92 -65.39
C PRO A 953 -0.76 18.06 -65.35
N GLU A 954 -1.20 19.27 -65.03
CA GLU A 954 -0.38 20.48 -64.97
C GLU A 954 0.77 20.40 -63.97
N VAL A 955 0.61 19.65 -62.86
CA VAL A 955 1.66 19.56 -61.83
C VAL A 955 2.83 18.68 -62.26
N TYR A 956 2.70 17.95 -63.36
CA TYR A 956 3.73 17.09 -63.93
C TYR A 956 4.52 17.77 -65.05
N LEU A 957 4.18 19.00 -65.43
CA LEU A 957 4.91 19.78 -66.44
C LEU A 957 5.93 20.73 -65.79
N SER A 958 6.99 21.09 -66.52
CA SER A 958 7.81 22.26 -66.20
C SER A 958 7.01 23.55 -66.46
N ASP A 959 7.44 24.69 -65.92
CA ASP A 959 6.74 25.96 -66.15
C ASP A 959 6.80 26.35 -67.64
N GLU A 960 7.93 26.09 -68.30
CA GLU A 960 8.10 26.31 -69.74
C GLU A 960 7.18 25.41 -70.57
N ASP A 961 7.13 24.11 -70.26
CA ASP A 961 6.26 23.16 -70.98
C ASP A 961 4.77 23.46 -70.74
N PHE A 962 4.40 23.90 -69.54
CA PHE A 962 3.02 24.29 -69.24
C PHE A 962 2.61 25.55 -70.03
N LYS A 963 3.49 26.55 -70.10
CA LYS A 963 3.25 27.77 -70.87
C LYS A 963 3.19 27.47 -72.37
N LEU A 964 4.03 26.58 -72.88
CA LEU A 964 3.98 26.12 -74.27
C LEU A 964 2.67 25.37 -74.59
N ALA A 965 2.17 24.56 -73.65
CA ALA A 965 0.94 23.79 -73.84
C ALA A 965 -0.34 24.62 -73.74
N THR A 966 -0.37 25.65 -72.90
CA THR A 966 -1.60 26.37 -72.53
C THR A 966 -1.62 27.83 -72.94
N GLY A 967 -0.47 28.41 -73.29
CA GLY A 967 -0.30 29.84 -73.54
C GLY A 967 -0.41 30.72 -72.29
N LYS A 968 -0.48 30.15 -71.08
CA LYS A 968 -0.65 30.86 -69.81
C LYS A 968 0.48 30.54 -68.83
N GLU A 969 0.80 31.50 -67.96
CA GLU A 969 1.64 31.23 -66.80
C GLU A 969 0.87 30.37 -65.77
N ARG A 970 1.56 29.50 -65.04
CA ARG A 970 0.93 28.59 -64.06
C ARG A 970 0.19 29.34 -62.95
N LYS A 971 0.73 30.47 -62.51
CA LYS A 971 0.11 31.32 -61.50
C LYS A 971 -1.24 31.89 -61.96
N ASP A 972 -1.32 32.26 -63.24
CA ASP A 972 -2.56 32.79 -63.83
C ASP A 972 -3.61 31.68 -64.04
N PHE A 973 -3.15 30.45 -64.30
CA PHE A 973 -4.03 29.28 -64.43
C PHE A 973 -4.79 28.98 -63.14
N TYR A 974 -4.13 28.99 -61.98
CA TYR A 974 -4.77 28.67 -60.71
C TYR A 974 -5.71 29.77 -60.17
N ASN A 975 -5.74 30.93 -60.82
CA ASN A 975 -6.72 32.00 -60.55
C ASN A 975 -7.99 31.87 -61.42
N LEU A 976 -8.06 30.89 -62.33
CA LEU A 976 -9.22 30.65 -63.18
C LEU A 976 -10.34 29.92 -62.44
N SER A 977 -11.55 29.95 -63.00
CA SER A 977 -12.64 29.12 -62.51
C SER A 977 -12.37 27.62 -62.72
N GLU A 978 -12.98 26.75 -61.92
CA GLU A 978 -12.76 25.30 -62.00
C GLU A 978 -13.14 24.73 -63.39
N GLU A 979 -14.20 25.26 -64.02
CA GLU A 979 -14.60 24.87 -65.37
C GLU A 979 -13.53 25.22 -66.41
N GLU A 980 -12.94 26.42 -66.30
CA GLU A 980 -11.86 26.87 -67.20
C GLU A 980 -10.57 26.07 -66.98
N MET A 981 -10.22 25.79 -65.71
CA MET A 981 -9.10 24.92 -65.38
C MET A 981 -9.27 23.53 -65.99
N ASN A 982 -10.47 22.94 -65.88
CA ASN A 982 -10.74 21.60 -66.41
C ASN A 982 -10.66 21.55 -67.95
N LYS A 983 -11.14 22.57 -68.67
CA LYS A 983 -10.96 22.66 -70.14
C LYS A 983 -9.48 22.68 -70.53
N ILE A 984 -8.66 23.42 -69.79
CA ILE A 984 -7.21 23.48 -70.04
C ILE A 984 -6.55 22.13 -69.70
N ARG A 985 -6.95 21.46 -68.62
CA ARG A 985 -6.46 20.11 -68.26
C ARG A 985 -6.79 19.08 -69.33
N GLU A 986 -8.00 19.13 -69.89
CA GLU A 986 -8.39 18.30 -71.03
C GLU A 986 -7.53 18.59 -72.26
N SER A 987 -7.28 19.87 -72.57
CA SER A 987 -6.39 20.30 -73.67
C SER A 987 -4.95 19.80 -73.50
N ILE A 988 -4.43 19.74 -72.27
CA ILE A 988 -3.08 19.20 -71.97
C ILE A 988 -3.01 17.69 -72.26
N LEU A 989 -4.12 16.98 -72.07
CA LEU A 989 -4.20 15.52 -72.24
C LEU A 989 -4.64 15.11 -73.66
N SER A 990 -5.30 15.98 -74.41
CA SER A 990 -5.72 15.79 -75.81
C SER A 990 -4.55 15.80 -76.78
#